data_AF-A0A7X1L4I3-F1
#
_entry.id   AF-A0A7X1L4I3-F1
#
_cell.length_a   1.000
_cell.length_b   1.000
_cell.length_c   1.000
_cell.angle_alpha   90.00
_cell.angle_beta   90.00
_cell.angle_gamma   90.00
#
_symmetry.space_group_name_H-M   'P 1'
#
loop_
_entity.id
_entity.type
_entity.pdbx_description
1 polymer ?
#
loop_
_entity_poly.entity_id
_entity_poly.type
_entity_poly.pdbx_seq_one_letter_code
_entity_poly.pdbx_strand_id
1 'polypeptide(L)'
;MAFDPKNVQILLVEDTAVMRKIEIKTLKALGFDGIVEAVDGDEAIGILQGDRKVDLIISDWNMPNRDGYELLCWVRATAATATIPFLMATGQGDKAQEKKAVDAGVDAFVAKPFNEAELKSKIDEALGLVSAENEPTGQPQGPRKKVNGRVKLKVAHIQITDHLILGVLKHLIAKGDLQPQHFELETVCMPGWNPVQDALEKGAVDAALILAPIAMDLYNFGVPIKLTLLAHKNGSIFVRSNREGYAEPYADYFRAHSFYIPHKMSVHHMLAHLFFSSIGLTPGMVGEGQSDVNFEVVAPIKMQEFMQSNHTAAGFMVAEPLGTKAIASGAADLQFLSSELWENHPCCVVTMRDDFIEPHTEAVYEFTEMLVKAGKFIDQKPEMAAEIGVAFLDPNKTLGLKVPVLKNVLSEVKGIKTGDLYPAIEDLRTMNDYMVKRMRIGTPVDLEAFVDTRFADAACKDRVSSNLPGYLHIADRTAVDLLTRNTRVESGGDKSKLNLEGKYLTFSLDGQQYGIDILRIKEIVGMLPIRSIPQAPPYIRGVISLRGRTIPIIDLRVKFGLGAPASGDRSCIVVLDSDHAGQALSIGVAVDSVSEVLTIRSSQIDPTPKFGARIDTRHILAMAKAEKGIRMLLDIDHVLQEDERLTRWVSPEDEAHAA
;
A
#
# COMPACT_ATOMS: atom_id res chain seq x y z
N MET A 1 -21.06 3.47 -33.85
CA MET A 1 -20.99 2.04 -33.46
C MET A 1 -20.36 1.99 -32.08
N ALA A 2 -20.80 1.09 -31.20
CA ALA A 2 -20.11 0.89 -29.92
C ALA A 2 -18.69 0.37 -30.21
N PHE A 3 -17.69 0.92 -29.51
CA PHE A 3 -16.32 0.43 -29.58
C PHE A 3 -16.26 -1.03 -29.14
N ASP A 4 -15.69 -1.91 -29.98
CA ASP A 4 -15.51 -3.32 -29.67
C ASP A 4 -14.00 -3.63 -29.60
N PRO A 5 -13.45 -3.87 -28.39
CA PRO A 5 -12.03 -4.17 -28.18
C PRO A 5 -11.51 -5.33 -29.03
N LYS A 6 -12.38 -6.29 -29.42
CA LYS A 6 -11.99 -7.47 -30.19
C LYS A 6 -11.55 -7.18 -31.62
N ASN A 7 -11.95 -6.02 -32.15
CA ASN A 7 -11.63 -5.62 -33.53
C ASN A 7 -10.39 -4.72 -33.63
N VAL A 8 -9.73 -4.43 -32.50
CA VAL A 8 -8.53 -3.60 -32.42
C VAL A 8 -7.28 -4.48 -32.51
N GLN A 9 -6.38 -4.17 -33.44
CA GLN A 9 -5.05 -4.79 -33.49
C GLN A 9 -4.03 -3.94 -32.74
N ILE A 10 -3.49 -4.46 -31.63
CA ILE A 10 -2.50 -3.78 -30.80
C ILE A 10 -1.10 -4.32 -31.14
N LEU A 11 -0.16 -3.44 -31.47
CA LEU A 11 1.26 -3.76 -31.47
C LEU A 11 1.85 -3.43 -30.09
N LEU A 12 2.18 -4.46 -29.32
CA LEU A 12 2.84 -4.36 -28.02
C LEU A 12 4.35 -4.54 -28.19
N VAL A 13 5.12 -3.51 -27.85
CA VAL A 13 6.58 -3.48 -27.96
C VAL A 13 7.18 -3.45 -26.56
N GLU A 14 7.82 -4.54 -26.14
CA GLU A 14 8.35 -4.72 -24.78
C GLU A 14 9.49 -5.75 -24.82
N ASP A 15 10.67 -5.39 -24.33
CA ASP A 15 11.88 -6.21 -24.43
C ASP A 15 11.90 -7.36 -23.42
N THR A 16 11.31 -7.14 -22.25
CA THR A 16 11.30 -8.09 -21.15
C THR A 16 10.16 -9.10 -21.33
N ALA A 17 10.52 -10.34 -21.70
CA ALA A 17 9.54 -11.40 -21.97
C ALA A 17 8.56 -11.70 -20.82
N VAL A 18 8.96 -11.44 -19.57
CA VAL A 18 8.07 -11.58 -18.40
C VAL A 18 7.04 -10.44 -18.36
N MET A 19 7.48 -9.19 -18.52
CA MET A 19 6.59 -8.02 -18.54
C MET A 19 5.63 -8.11 -19.72
N ARG A 20 6.12 -8.44 -20.91
CA ARG A 20 5.28 -8.62 -22.11
C ARG A 20 4.15 -9.63 -21.87
N LYS A 21 4.42 -10.74 -21.18
CA LYS A 21 3.39 -11.74 -20.81
C LYS A 21 2.35 -11.19 -19.84
N ILE A 22 2.77 -10.39 -18.86
CA ILE A 22 1.88 -9.76 -17.88
C ILE A 22 0.98 -8.74 -18.58
N GLU A 23 1.54 -7.91 -19.46
CA GLU A 23 0.81 -6.93 -20.24
C GLU A 23 -0.18 -7.59 -21.21
N ILE A 24 0.22 -8.65 -21.91
CA ILE A 24 -0.67 -9.46 -22.75
C ILE A 24 -1.84 -10.01 -21.93
N LYS A 25 -1.58 -10.55 -20.74
CA LYS A 25 -2.64 -11.06 -19.86
C LYS A 25 -3.62 -9.96 -19.46
N THR A 26 -3.09 -8.77 -19.15
CA THR A 26 -3.88 -7.59 -18.78
C THR A 26 -4.74 -7.12 -19.95
N LEU A 27 -4.17 -7.00 -21.15
CA LEU A 27 -4.87 -6.62 -22.38
C LEU A 27 -5.98 -7.63 -22.73
N LYS A 28 -5.72 -8.93 -22.58
CA LYS A 28 -6.73 -9.97 -22.78
C LYS A 28 -7.86 -9.91 -21.76
N ALA A 29 -7.56 -9.62 -20.49
CA ALA A 29 -8.58 -9.40 -19.47
C ALA A 29 -9.50 -8.21 -19.80
N LEU A 30 -8.96 -7.19 -20.49
CA LEU A 30 -9.71 -6.04 -21.01
C LEU A 30 -10.48 -6.32 -22.31
N GLY A 31 -10.36 -7.53 -22.88
CA GLY A 31 -11.07 -7.95 -24.09
C GLY A 31 -10.34 -7.72 -25.40
N PHE A 32 -9.06 -7.33 -25.38
CA PHE A 32 -8.24 -7.20 -26.58
C PHE A 32 -7.61 -8.55 -26.96
N ASP A 33 -8.10 -9.16 -28.04
CA ASP A 33 -7.60 -10.45 -28.55
C ASP A 33 -6.52 -10.29 -29.63
N GLY A 34 -6.52 -9.16 -30.35
CA GLY A 34 -5.66 -8.89 -31.49
C GLY A 34 -4.29 -8.33 -31.12
N ILE A 35 -3.45 -9.07 -30.40
CA ILE A 35 -2.14 -8.59 -29.94
C ILE A 35 -1.01 -9.09 -30.86
N VAL A 36 -0.17 -8.17 -31.30
CA VAL A 36 1.08 -8.39 -32.04
C VAL A 36 2.24 -8.04 -31.13
N GLU A 37 3.26 -8.88 -31.06
CA GLU A 37 4.40 -8.67 -30.18
C GLU A 37 5.61 -8.16 -30.97
N ALA A 38 6.40 -7.29 -30.35
CA ALA A 38 7.75 -6.93 -30.76
C ALA A 38 8.62 -6.77 -29.50
N VAL A 39 9.93 -7.02 -29.62
CA VAL A 39 10.88 -6.92 -28.49
C VAL A 39 11.68 -5.61 -28.47
N ASP A 40 11.66 -4.87 -29.57
CA ASP A 40 12.30 -3.55 -29.68
C ASP A 40 11.68 -2.72 -30.82
N GLY A 41 12.14 -1.48 -30.96
CA GLY A 41 11.66 -0.59 -32.01
C GLY A 41 12.01 -1.02 -33.43
N ASP A 42 13.05 -1.84 -33.64
CA ASP A 42 13.42 -2.33 -34.97
C ASP A 42 12.47 -3.44 -35.44
N GLU A 43 12.12 -4.39 -34.57
CA GLU A 43 11.10 -5.40 -34.85
C GLU A 43 9.72 -4.76 -35.07
N ALA A 44 9.35 -3.77 -34.24
CA ALA A 44 8.12 -3.01 -34.40
C ALA A 44 8.03 -2.33 -35.77
N ILE A 45 9.13 -1.73 -36.24
CA ILE A 45 9.20 -1.10 -37.56
C ILE A 45 9.07 -2.12 -38.68
N GLY A 46 9.70 -3.29 -38.56
CA GLY A 46 9.53 -4.38 -39.52
C GLY A 46 8.07 -4.82 -39.65
N ILE A 47 7.32 -4.88 -38.53
CA ILE A 47 5.89 -5.20 -38.52
C ILE A 47 5.07 -4.08 -39.19
N LEU A 48 5.35 -2.81 -38.85
CA LEU A 48 4.64 -1.64 -39.36
C LEU A 48 4.90 -1.36 -40.85
N GLN A 49 6.01 -1.84 -41.40
CA GLN A 49 6.31 -1.78 -42.83
C GLN A 49 5.62 -2.89 -43.64
N GLY A 50 5.10 -3.93 -42.98
CA GLY A 50 4.35 -5.00 -43.62
C GLY A 50 2.88 -4.65 -43.87
N ASP A 51 2.12 -5.59 -44.44
CA ASP A 51 0.68 -5.41 -44.73
C ASP A 51 -0.22 -5.63 -43.50
N ARG A 52 0.36 -5.79 -42.31
CA ARG A 52 -0.42 -6.09 -41.10
C ARG A 52 -1.06 -4.81 -40.56
N LYS A 53 -2.38 -4.82 -40.42
CA LYS A 53 -3.12 -3.73 -39.78
C LYS A 53 -2.75 -3.61 -38.30
N VAL A 54 -2.42 -2.39 -37.87
CA VAL A 54 -2.20 -2.00 -36.47
C VAL A 54 -3.07 -0.78 -36.19
N ASP A 55 -3.89 -0.86 -35.14
CA ASP A 55 -4.83 0.17 -34.71
C ASP A 55 -4.33 0.95 -33.47
N LEU A 56 -3.39 0.39 -32.72
CA LEU A 56 -2.77 1.01 -31.54
C LEU A 56 -1.36 0.44 -31.35
N ILE A 57 -0.41 1.30 -31.02
CA ILE A 57 0.93 0.92 -30.57
C ILE A 57 1.00 1.15 -29.07
N ILE A 58 1.41 0.14 -28.32
CA ILE A 58 1.78 0.24 -26.90
C ILE A 58 3.27 -0.10 -26.85
N SER A 59 4.12 0.85 -26.47
CA SER A 59 5.57 0.66 -26.46
C SER A 59 6.14 0.94 -25.08
N ASP A 60 7.05 0.09 -24.62
CA ASP A 60 7.97 0.49 -23.56
C ASP A 60 8.87 1.62 -24.03
N TRP A 61 9.33 2.45 -23.09
CA TRP A 61 10.33 3.47 -23.37
C TRP A 61 11.72 2.86 -23.53
N ASN A 62 12.16 2.00 -22.60
CA ASN A 62 13.54 1.56 -22.48
C ASN A 62 13.72 0.17 -23.10
N MET A 63 14.06 0.12 -24.38
CA MET A 63 14.30 -1.12 -25.10
C MET A 63 15.70 -1.13 -25.71
N PRO A 64 16.33 -2.30 -25.89
CA PRO A 64 17.59 -2.40 -26.61
C PRO A 64 17.41 -2.03 -28.09
N ASN A 65 18.53 -1.77 -28.76
CA ASN A 65 18.59 -1.38 -30.18
C ASN A 65 17.92 -0.03 -30.47
N ARG A 66 16.60 -0.01 -30.67
CA ARG A 66 15.81 1.20 -30.89
C ARG A 66 14.78 1.34 -29.77
N ASP A 67 14.90 2.43 -29.03
CA ASP A 67 14.04 2.70 -27.87
C ASP A 67 12.63 3.16 -28.29
N GLY A 68 11.71 3.28 -27.32
CA GLY A 68 10.33 3.66 -27.58
C GLY A 68 10.19 5.08 -28.13
N TYR A 69 11.06 6.00 -27.72
CA TYR A 69 11.04 7.38 -28.18
C TYR A 69 11.52 7.50 -29.63
N GLU A 70 12.57 6.77 -30.00
CA GLU A 70 13.05 6.65 -31.37
C GLU A 70 12.01 5.99 -32.27
N LEU A 71 11.32 4.96 -31.77
CA LEU A 71 10.18 4.33 -32.46
C LEU A 71 9.04 5.35 -32.68
N LEU A 72 8.64 6.10 -31.66
CA LEU A 72 7.62 7.14 -31.78
C LEU A 72 7.99 8.18 -32.85
N CYS A 73 9.23 8.70 -32.81
CA CYS A 73 9.71 9.65 -33.80
C CYS A 73 9.61 9.07 -35.22
N TRP A 74 9.97 7.80 -35.41
CA TRP A 74 9.86 7.13 -36.70
C TRP A 74 8.40 6.96 -37.15
N VAL A 75 7.50 6.56 -36.25
CA VAL A 75 6.07 6.41 -36.51
C VAL A 75 5.48 7.73 -37.01
N ARG A 76 5.78 8.84 -36.32
CA ARG A 76 5.28 10.16 -36.70
C ARG A 76 5.90 10.73 -37.98
N ALA A 77 7.15 10.36 -38.29
CA ALA A 77 7.80 10.74 -39.54
C ALA A 77 7.31 9.95 -40.77
N THR A 78 6.58 8.85 -40.58
CA THR A 78 6.19 7.93 -41.66
C THR A 78 4.72 8.08 -42.01
N ALA A 79 4.40 8.53 -43.22
CA ALA A 79 3.03 8.87 -43.63
C ALA A 79 2.00 7.75 -43.44
N ALA A 80 2.40 6.48 -43.59
CA ALA A 80 1.51 5.33 -43.44
C ALA A 80 1.15 5.01 -41.97
N THR A 81 1.98 5.44 -41.01
CA THR A 81 1.84 5.11 -39.59
C THR A 81 1.65 6.34 -38.71
N ALA A 82 1.81 7.55 -39.24
CA ALA A 82 1.78 8.80 -38.51
C ALA A 82 0.51 9.01 -37.68
N THR A 83 -0.63 8.47 -38.12
CA THR A 83 -1.93 8.61 -37.46
C THR A 83 -2.27 7.44 -36.54
N ILE A 84 -1.42 6.42 -36.43
CA ILE A 84 -1.69 5.28 -35.54
C ILE A 84 -1.54 5.78 -34.09
N PRO A 85 -2.57 5.61 -33.24
CA PRO A 85 -2.47 5.91 -31.82
C PRO A 85 -1.24 5.25 -31.17
N PHE A 86 -0.52 6.02 -30.38
CA PHE A 86 0.70 5.62 -29.70
C PHE A 86 0.57 5.88 -28.20
N LEU A 87 0.45 4.80 -27.44
CA LEU A 87 0.49 4.79 -25.98
C LEU A 87 1.91 4.44 -25.53
N MET A 88 2.58 5.38 -24.89
CA MET A 88 3.90 5.15 -24.31
C MET A 88 3.78 4.60 -22.90
N ALA A 89 4.43 3.48 -22.63
CA ALA A 89 4.59 2.97 -21.29
C ALA A 89 5.94 3.43 -20.72
N THR A 90 5.90 4.21 -19.64
CA THR A 90 7.10 4.82 -19.04
C THR A 90 7.34 4.31 -17.63
N GLY A 91 8.60 4.32 -17.18
CA GLY A 91 8.90 4.14 -15.75
C GLY A 91 8.29 5.31 -14.94
N GLN A 92 7.76 5.04 -13.73
CA GLN A 92 7.06 6.07 -12.96
C GLN A 92 7.91 7.33 -12.73
N GLY A 93 7.38 8.51 -13.08
CA GLY A 93 7.86 9.79 -12.57
C GLY A 93 8.96 10.50 -13.36
N ASP A 94 9.08 10.28 -14.68
CA ASP A 94 10.01 11.05 -15.52
C ASP A 94 9.25 12.05 -16.41
N LYS A 95 8.86 13.19 -15.83
CA LYS A 95 8.18 14.26 -16.58
C LYS A 95 9.04 14.84 -17.71
N ALA A 96 10.37 14.71 -17.65
CA ALA A 96 11.25 15.13 -18.73
C ALA A 96 11.09 14.22 -19.95
N GLN A 97 11.01 12.90 -19.73
CA GLN A 97 10.69 11.93 -20.78
C GLN A 97 9.28 12.13 -21.32
N GLU A 98 8.28 12.31 -20.45
CA GLU A 98 6.89 12.60 -20.87
C GLU A 98 6.87 13.84 -21.77
N LYS A 99 7.49 14.94 -21.36
CA LYS A 99 7.56 16.16 -22.17
C LYS A 99 8.17 15.92 -23.55
N LYS A 100 9.28 15.18 -23.64
CA LYS A 100 9.92 14.86 -24.93
C LYS A 100 8.98 14.08 -25.85
N ALA A 101 8.28 13.09 -25.33
CA ALA A 101 7.34 12.30 -26.14
C ALA A 101 6.06 13.08 -26.51
N VAL A 102 5.58 13.99 -25.65
CA VAL A 102 4.51 14.95 -26.02
C VAL A 102 4.95 15.81 -27.19
N ASP A 103 6.16 16.39 -27.11
CA ASP A 103 6.71 17.22 -28.18
C ASP A 103 6.92 16.41 -29.49
N ALA A 104 7.10 15.08 -29.39
CA ALA A 104 7.18 14.15 -30.52
C ALA A 104 5.82 13.62 -31.02
N GLY A 105 4.70 13.97 -30.35
CA GLY A 105 3.34 13.64 -30.79
C GLY A 105 2.77 12.31 -30.29
N VAL A 106 3.17 11.82 -29.11
CA VAL A 106 2.51 10.68 -28.44
C VAL A 106 1.05 11.00 -28.09
N ASP A 107 0.16 9.99 -28.08
CA ASP A 107 -1.27 10.20 -27.80
C ASP A 107 -1.61 10.06 -26.31
N ALA A 108 -0.93 9.16 -25.59
CA ALA A 108 -1.12 8.99 -24.15
C ALA A 108 0.10 8.33 -23.49
N PHE A 109 0.14 8.39 -22.15
CA PHE A 109 1.13 7.70 -21.32
C PHE A 109 0.46 6.77 -20.32
N VAL A 110 1.12 5.65 -20.03
CA VAL A 110 0.79 4.76 -18.92
C VAL A 110 2.04 4.47 -18.10
N ALA A 111 1.98 4.72 -16.79
CA ALA A 111 3.13 4.53 -15.92
C ALA A 111 3.24 3.06 -15.49
N LYS A 112 4.41 2.46 -15.64
CA LYS A 112 4.71 1.07 -15.23
C LYS A 112 5.10 0.98 -13.75
N PRO A 113 4.63 -0.03 -12.99
CA PRO A 113 3.61 -1.00 -13.36
C PRO A 113 2.21 -0.38 -13.32
N PHE A 114 1.33 -0.80 -14.24
CA PHE A 114 -0.06 -0.37 -14.34
C PHE A 114 -1.04 -1.53 -14.09
N ASN A 115 -2.24 -1.19 -13.63
CA ASN A 115 -3.34 -2.16 -13.50
C ASN A 115 -4.33 -2.09 -14.68
N GLU A 116 -5.30 -3.01 -14.72
CA GLU A 116 -6.33 -3.08 -15.77
C GLU A 116 -7.11 -1.77 -15.94
N ALA A 117 -7.50 -1.11 -14.85
CA ALA A 117 -8.28 0.12 -14.91
C ALA A 117 -7.47 1.30 -15.45
N GLU A 118 -6.21 1.43 -15.02
CA GLU A 118 -5.27 2.44 -15.51
C GLU A 118 -4.99 2.25 -16.99
N LEU A 119 -4.60 1.03 -17.39
CA LEU A 119 -4.31 0.72 -18.79
C LEU A 119 -5.54 0.95 -19.67
N LYS A 120 -6.71 0.51 -19.24
CA LYS A 120 -7.96 0.74 -19.97
C LYS A 120 -8.23 2.24 -20.16
N SER A 121 -8.11 3.03 -19.09
CA SER A 121 -8.33 4.47 -19.17
C SER A 121 -7.39 5.14 -20.17
N LYS A 122 -6.13 4.69 -20.24
CA LYS A 122 -5.12 5.25 -21.14
C LYS A 122 -5.25 4.78 -22.59
N ILE A 123 -5.74 3.56 -22.80
CA ILE A 123 -6.14 3.08 -24.12
C ILE A 123 -7.34 3.89 -24.63
N ASP A 124 -8.35 4.10 -23.79
CA ASP A 124 -9.54 4.89 -24.16
C ASP A 124 -9.16 6.35 -24.50
N GLU A 125 -8.19 6.92 -23.78
CA GLU A 125 -7.58 8.24 -24.04
C GLU A 125 -6.85 8.26 -25.40
N ALA A 126 -5.93 7.32 -25.64
CA ALA A 126 -5.16 7.23 -26.89
C ALA A 126 -6.04 7.01 -28.13
N LEU A 127 -7.13 6.25 -27.99
CA LEU A 127 -8.09 5.99 -29.07
C LEU A 127 -9.13 7.10 -29.25
N GLY A 128 -9.11 8.15 -28.42
CA GLY A 128 -10.06 9.26 -28.48
C GLY A 128 -11.51 8.85 -28.13
N LEU A 129 -11.69 7.75 -27.38
CA LEU A 129 -12.99 7.26 -26.93
C LEU A 129 -13.52 8.04 -25.73
N VAL A 130 -12.60 8.60 -24.95
CA VAL A 130 -12.93 9.66 -24.01
C VAL A 130 -12.84 10.97 -24.79
N SER A 131 -13.93 11.72 -24.87
CA SER A 131 -13.82 13.11 -25.31
C SER A 131 -12.79 13.77 -24.40
N ALA A 132 -11.70 14.29 -24.98
CA ALA A 132 -10.96 15.35 -24.36
C ALA A 132 -11.96 16.48 -24.11
N GLU A 133 -12.65 16.46 -22.96
CA GLU A 133 -12.82 17.71 -22.26
C GLU A 133 -11.39 18.23 -22.18
N ASN A 134 -11.12 19.25 -23.00
CA ASN A 134 -10.01 20.14 -22.78
C ASN A 134 -10.17 20.64 -21.34
N GLU A 135 -9.73 19.87 -20.35
CA GLU A 135 -9.19 20.42 -19.12
C GLU A 135 -7.72 20.66 -19.43
N PRO A 136 -7.37 21.88 -19.88
CA PRO A 136 -5.98 22.24 -20.09
C PRO A 136 -5.18 21.91 -18.83
N THR A 137 -4.16 21.08 -19.01
CA THR A 137 -3.10 20.85 -18.04
C THR A 137 -2.58 22.21 -17.56
N GLY A 138 -2.66 22.44 -16.25
CA GLY A 138 -2.18 23.68 -15.64
C GLY A 138 -3.04 24.94 -15.83
N GLN A 139 -4.27 24.88 -16.38
CA GLN A 139 -5.16 26.04 -16.34
C GLN A 139 -5.99 26.11 -15.05
N PRO A 140 -6.37 27.32 -14.60
CA PRO A 140 -7.23 27.50 -13.44
C PRO A 140 -8.57 26.80 -13.66
N GLN A 141 -9.00 25.94 -12.73
CA GLN A 141 -10.38 25.44 -12.77
C GLN A 141 -11.37 26.59 -12.55
N GLY A 142 -12.61 26.39 -13.00
CA GLY A 142 -13.72 27.31 -12.76
C GLY A 142 -14.01 27.55 -11.26
N PRO A 143 -15.00 28.40 -10.92
CA PRO A 143 -15.33 28.71 -9.53
C PRO A 143 -15.70 27.45 -8.74
N ARG A 144 -15.10 27.30 -7.55
CA ARG A 144 -15.30 26.12 -6.69
C ARG A 144 -16.69 26.12 -6.09
N LYS A 145 -17.26 24.92 -5.96
CA LYS A 145 -18.57 24.75 -5.31
C LYS A 145 -18.46 25.18 -3.85
N LYS A 146 -19.42 26.00 -3.41
CA LYS A 146 -19.59 26.35 -2.00
C LYS A 146 -20.70 25.49 -1.38
N VAL A 147 -20.48 25.04 -0.15
CA VAL A 147 -21.46 24.31 0.68
C VAL A 147 -21.65 25.13 1.95
N ASN A 148 -22.87 25.61 2.19
CA ASN A 148 -23.19 26.47 3.35
C ASN A 148 -22.25 27.69 3.48
N GLY A 149 -21.86 28.30 2.36
CA GLY A 149 -20.93 29.45 2.34
C GLY A 149 -19.44 29.09 2.37
N ARG A 150 -19.09 27.84 2.71
CA ARG A 150 -17.71 27.33 2.76
C ARG A 150 -17.27 26.79 1.41
N VAL A 151 -16.01 27.01 1.02
CA VAL A 151 -15.48 26.41 -0.22
C VAL A 151 -15.24 24.91 -0.01
N LYS A 152 -15.59 24.10 -0.99
CA LYS A 152 -15.23 22.68 -0.95
C LYS A 152 -13.71 22.54 -1.18
N LEU A 153 -13.01 21.89 -0.27
CA LEU A 153 -11.58 21.59 -0.35
C LEU A 153 -11.40 20.08 -0.54
N LYS A 154 -10.99 19.66 -1.74
CA LYS A 154 -10.78 18.26 -2.08
C LYS A 154 -9.30 17.89 -2.00
N VAL A 155 -8.96 16.95 -1.11
CA VAL A 155 -7.58 16.59 -0.77
C VAL A 155 -7.29 15.13 -1.13
N ALA A 156 -6.35 14.89 -2.02
CA ALA A 156 -5.88 13.55 -2.35
C ALA A 156 -4.92 12.99 -1.29
N HIS A 157 -4.99 11.69 -1.04
CA HIS A 157 -4.06 10.95 -0.18
C HIS A 157 -4.00 9.47 -0.59
N ILE A 158 -2.98 8.76 -0.13
CA ILE A 158 -2.91 7.28 -0.17
C ILE A 158 -2.95 6.67 1.24
N GLN A 159 -2.90 5.33 1.31
CA GLN A 159 -3.08 4.53 2.53
C GLN A 159 -1.77 4.30 3.32
N ILE A 160 -1.16 5.39 3.81
CA ILE A 160 0.08 5.38 4.62
C ILE A 160 -0.03 6.32 5.83
N THR A 161 0.77 6.09 6.88
CA THR A 161 0.75 6.92 8.11
C THR A 161 1.19 8.35 7.89
N ASP A 162 2.00 8.60 6.86
CA ASP A 162 2.43 9.92 6.43
C ASP A 162 1.24 10.87 6.19
N HIS A 163 0.07 10.30 5.89
CA HIS A 163 -1.16 11.04 5.61
C HIS A 163 -2.17 11.03 6.76
N LEU A 164 -1.81 10.46 7.91
CA LEU A 164 -2.71 10.27 9.04
C LEU A 164 -3.21 11.60 9.62
N ILE A 165 -2.43 12.68 9.50
CA ILE A 165 -2.88 14.02 9.92
C ILE A 165 -4.19 14.44 9.24
N LEU A 166 -4.41 14.04 7.97
CA LEU A 166 -5.64 14.32 7.23
C LEU A 166 -6.80 13.47 7.77
N GLY A 167 -6.53 12.21 8.11
CA GLY A 167 -7.52 11.31 8.70
C GLY A 167 -7.96 11.75 10.09
N VAL A 168 -7.01 12.17 10.93
CA VAL A 168 -7.29 12.74 12.25
C VAL A 168 -8.05 14.05 12.13
N LEU A 169 -7.65 14.95 11.22
CA LEU A 169 -8.41 16.18 10.94
C LEU A 169 -9.85 15.86 10.57
N LYS A 170 -10.07 14.95 9.61
CA LYS A 170 -11.40 14.53 9.18
C LYS A 170 -12.22 13.96 10.36
N HIS A 171 -11.60 13.17 11.22
CA HIS A 171 -12.25 12.61 12.41
C HIS A 171 -12.67 13.70 13.40
N LEU A 172 -11.77 14.63 13.72
CA LEU A 172 -12.03 15.74 14.65
C LEU A 172 -13.15 16.66 14.12
N ILE A 173 -13.19 16.90 12.81
CA ILE A 173 -14.29 17.63 12.17
C ILE A 173 -15.62 16.87 12.30
N ALA A 174 -15.62 15.57 12.00
CA ALA A 174 -16.83 14.76 12.08
C ALA A 174 -17.38 14.64 13.51
N LYS A 175 -16.52 14.74 14.53
CA LYS A 175 -16.90 14.78 15.95
C LYS A 175 -17.34 16.16 16.46
N GLY A 176 -17.07 17.22 15.69
CA GLY A 176 -17.33 18.60 16.09
C GLY A 176 -16.24 19.21 17.00
N ASP A 177 -15.14 18.49 17.22
CA ASP A 177 -13.97 18.95 17.99
C ASP A 177 -13.20 20.05 17.26
N LEU A 178 -13.25 20.04 15.92
CA LEU A 178 -12.79 21.12 15.05
C LEU A 178 -13.93 21.51 14.10
N GLN A 179 -14.14 22.82 13.89
CA GLN A 179 -15.26 23.32 13.08
C GLN A 179 -14.77 24.35 12.07
N PRO A 180 -14.47 23.93 10.82
CA PRO A 180 -13.97 24.83 9.81
C PRO A 180 -15.04 25.85 9.40
N GLN A 181 -14.63 27.11 9.33
CA GLN A 181 -15.46 28.26 8.98
C GLN A 181 -15.38 28.61 7.50
N HIS A 182 -14.27 28.28 6.83
CA HIS A 182 -14.01 28.69 5.46
C HIS A 182 -14.07 27.53 4.46
N PHE A 183 -13.87 26.29 4.89
CA PHE A 183 -13.89 25.13 4.01
C PHE A 183 -14.77 23.95 4.46
N GLU A 184 -15.17 23.14 3.48
CA GLU A 184 -15.77 21.82 3.65
C GLU A 184 -14.76 20.77 3.17
N LEU A 185 -14.32 19.86 4.05
CA LEU A 185 -13.27 18.89 3.72
C LEU A 185 -13.83 17.67 2.97
N GLU A 186 -13.28 17.39 1.79
CA GLU A 186 -13.41 16.11 1.10
C GLU A 186 -12.05 15.44 0.95
N THR A 187 -11.95 14.16 1.33
CA THR A 187 -10.72 13.38 1.18
C THR A 187 -10.89 12.34 0.08
N VAL A 188 -9.91 12.21 -0.81
CA VAL A 188 -9.89 11.21 -1.88
C VAL A 188 -8.73 10.25 -1.68
N CYS A 189 -9.05 9.01 -1.33
CA CYS A 189 -8.06 7.95 -1.18
C CYS A 189 -7.74 7.35 -2.55
N MET A 190 -6.47 7.36 -2.93
CA MET A 190 -5.96 6.90 -4.22
C MET A 190 -5.04 5.68 -4.05
N PRO A 191 -4.93 4.80 -5.07
CA PRO A 191 -4.22 3.53 -4.92
C PRO A 191 -2.69 3.67 -4.96
N GLY A 192 -2.16 4.82 -5.40
CA GLY A 192 -0.71 5.06 -5.54
C GLY A 192 -0.40 6.50 -5.91
N TRP A 193 0.88 6.77 -6.21
CA TRP A 193 1.37 8.13 -6.44
C TRP A 193 0.99 8.72 -7.80
N ASN A 194 0.99 7.91 -8.88
CA ASN A 194 0.65 8.44 -10.22
C ASN A 194 -0.79 8.97 -10.28
N PRO A 195 -1.82 8.28 -9.73
CA PRO A 195 -3.16 8.86 -9.65
C PRO A 195 -3.23 10.17 -8.86
N VAL A 196 -2.42 10.31 -7.80
CA VAL A 196 -2.32 11.56 -7.02
C VAL A 196 -1.70 12.68 -7.86
N GLN A 197 -0.62 12.37 -8.59
CA GLN A 197 0.02 13.28 -9.52
C GLN A 197 -0.97 13.76 -10.60
N ASP A 198 -1.60 12.82 -11.30
CA ASP A 198 -2.59 13.09 -12.36
C ASP A 198 -3.74 13.95 -11.85
N ALA A 199 -4.26 13.65 -10.66
CA ALA A 199 -5.36 14.41 -10.08
C ALA A 199 -4.98 15.84 -9.72
N LEU A 200 -3.76 16.08 -9.24
CA LEU A 200 -3.27 17.42 -8.92
C LEU A 200 -2.98 18.22 -10.20
N GLU A 201 -2.35 17.58 -11.19
CA GLU A 201 -1.99 18.16 -12.49
C GLU A 201 -3.24 18.60 -13.27
N LYS A 202 -4.26 17.73 -13.34
CA LYS A 202 -5.55 18.00 -14.01
C LYS A 202 -6.49 18.87 -13.18
N GLY A 203 -6.16 19.16 -11.92
CA GLY A 203 -7.03 19.94 -11.02
C GLY A 203 -8.22 19.16 -10.47
N ALA A 204 -8.29 17.84 -10.67
CA ALA A 204 -9.34 17.00 -10.10
C ALA A 204 -9.38 17.02 -8.56
N VAL A 205 -8.32 17.50 -7.92
CA VAL A 205 -8.22 17.85 -6.49
C VAL A 205 -7.58 19.23 -6.31
N ASP A 206 -7.94 19.91 -5.23
CA ASP A 206 -7.40 21.24 -4.89
C ASP A 206 -6.06 21.14 -4.13
N ALA A 207 -5.86 20.01 -3.44
CA ALA A 207 -4.66 19.73 -2.66
C ALA A 207 -4.33 18.23 -2.65
N ALA A 208 -3.09 17.91 -2.32
CA ALA A 208 -2.64 16.55 -2.11
C ALA A 208 -1.62 16.46 -0.96
N LEU A 209 -1.70 15.38 -0.19
CA LEU A 209 -0.54 14.90 0.55
C LEU A 209 0.25 13.99 -0.40
N ILE A 210 1.44 14.44 -0.77
CA ILE A 210 2.24 13.88 -1.87
C ILE A 210 3.73 13.89 -1.52
N LEU A 211 4.51 12.99 -2.11
CA LEU A 211 5.97 12.97 -1.96
C LEU A 211 6.59 14.31 -2.42
N ALA A 212 7.47 14.89 -1.60
CA ALA A 212 8.12 16.16 -1.90
C ALA A 212 8.84 16.17 -3.27
N PRO A 213 9.59 15.12 -3.67
CA PRO A 213 10.20 15.09 -5.00
C PRO A 213 9.18 15.10 -6.15
N ILE A 214 8.01 14.47 -6.00
CA ILE A 214 6.96 14.51 -7.03
C ILE A 214 6.39 15.93 -7.13
N ALA A 215 6.09 16.57 -6.00
CA ALA A 215 5.55 17.92 -5.99
C ALA A 215 6.53 18.94 -6.63
N MET A 216 7.82 18.80 -6.32
CA MET A 216 8.90 19.56 -6.94
C MET A 216 8.97 19.36 -8.46
N ASP A 217 8.87 18.11 -8.91
CA ASP A 217 8.89 17.78 -10.34
C ASP A 217 7.68 18.38 -11.05
N LEU A 218 6.47 18.18 -10.53
CA LEU A 218 5.24 18.79 -11.05
C LEU A 218 5.36 20.31 -11.18
N TYR A 219 5.88 20.98 -10.14
CA TYR A 219 6.09 22.42 -10.16
C TYR A 219 7.07 22.86 -11.25
N ASN A 220 8.20 22.17 -11.38
CA ASN A 220 9.20 22.44 -12.41
C ASN A 220 8.67 22.24 -13.84
N PHE A 221 7.68 21.36 -14.01
CA PHE A 221 6.98 21.13 -15.29
C PHE A 221 5.72 21.98 -15.45
N GLY A 222 5.56 23.04 -14.67
CA GLY A 222 4.58 24.11 -14.90
C GLY A 222 3.19 23.85 -14.31
N VAL A 223 3.03 22.85 -13.45
CA VAL A 223 1.79 22.69 -12.69
C VAL A 223 1.68 23.84 -11.67
N PRO A 224 0.57 24.60 -11.63
CA PRO A 224 0.41 25.78 -10.78
C PRO A 224 0.10 25.37 -9.33
N ILE A 225 1.14 24.96 -8.59
CA ILE A 225 1.05 24.45 -7.22
C ILE A 225 2.10 25.08 -6.31
N LYS A 226 1.81 25.13 -5.01
CA LYS A 226 2.74 25.47 -3.93
C LYS A 226 2.75 24.42 -2.84
N LEU A 227 3.92 24.26 -2.24
CA LEU A 227 4.06 23.57 -0.96
C LEU A 227 3.67 24.54 0.16
N THR A 228 2.67 24.18 0.97
CA THR A 228 2.17 25.03 2.06
C THR A 228 2.57 24.53 3.45
N LEU A 229 2.80 23.23 3.62
CA LEU A 229 3.14 22.59 4.89
C LEU A 229 3.84 21.23 4.63
N LEU A 230 4.61 20.70 5.58
CA LEU A 230 4.93 19.26 5.58
C LEU A 230 3.72 18.45 6.02
N ALA A 231 3.62 17.19 5.58
CA ALA A 231 2.65 16.26 6.13
C ALA A 231 3.19 15.53 7.38
N HIS A 232 4.51 15.32 7.43
CA HIS A 232 5.22 14.70 8.54
C HIS A 232 6.74 14.85 8.34
N LYS A 233 7.52 14.37 9.32
CA LYS A 233 8.94 14.04 9.16
C LYS A 233 9.17 12.56 9.49
N ASN A 234 10.27 11.98 9.01
CA ASN A 234 10.61 10.56 9.19
C ASN A 234 9.48 9.62 8.70
N GLY A 235 9.33 8.42 9.28
CA GLY A 235 8.16 7.56 9.06
C GLY A 235 8.31 6.50 7.98
N SER A 236 9.49 6.37 7.37
CA SER A 236 9.79 5.31 6.41
C SER A 236 10.60 4.18 7.06
N ILE A 237 10.47 2.99 6.52
CA ILE A 237 11.06 1.76 7.02
C ILE A 237 11.72 0.99 5.87
N PHE A 238 12.89 0.42 6.14
CA PHE A 238 13.58 -0.51 5.27
C PHE A 238 13.44 -1.92 5.83
N VAL A 239 12.85 -2.82 5.05
CA VAL A 239 12.68 -4.22 5.40
C VAL A 239 13.35 -5.14 4.38
N ARG A 240 13.81 -6.29 4.86
CA ARG A 240 14.38 -7.38 4.07
C ARG A 240 13.41 -8.55 4.03
N SER A 241 13.30 -9.24 2.89
CA SER A 241 12.60 -10.53 2.79
C SER A 241 13.26 -11.58 3.69
N ASN A 242 12.50 -12.31 4.48
CA ASN A 242 13.05 -13.30 5.43
C ASN A 242 13.15 -14.73 4.86
N ARG A 243 13.05 -14.87 3.54
CA ARG A 243 12.98 -16.17 2.83
C ARG A 243 14.32 -16.90 2.75
N GLU A 244 15.37 -16.15 2.51
CA GLU A 244 16.70 -16.69 2.30
C GLU A 244 17.60 -16.43 3.50
N GLY A 245 18.66 -17.23 3.60
CA GLY A 245 19.67 -17.07 4.65
C GLY A 245 20.32 -15.69 4.57
N TYR A 246 20.51 -15.07 5.73
CA TYR A 246 21.17 -13.78 5.86
C TYR A 246 22.41 -13.96 6.72
N ALA A 247 23.58 -13.94 6.06
CA ALA A 247 24.87 -14.23 6.68
C ALA A 247 25.95 -13.33 6.10
N GLU A 248 27.10 -13.26 6.78
CA GLU A 248 28.22 -12.45 6.33
C GLU A 248 28.89 -12.99 5.06
N PRO A 249 29.29 -12.11 4.12
CA PRO A 249 29.09 -10.66 4.14
C PRO A 249 27.65 -10.26 3.75
N TYR A 250 26.98 -9.52 4.64
CA TYR A 250 25.55 -9.22 4.51
C TYR A 250 25.17 -8.45 3.23
N ALA A 251 26.09 -7.67 2.66
CA ALA A 251 25.85 -6.94 1.41
C ALA A 251 25.56 -7.89 0.24
N ASP A 252 26.13 -9.09 0.23
CA ASP A 252 25.97 -10.05 -0.86
C ASP A 252 24.52 -10.56 -0.98
N TYR A 253 23.76 -10.52 0.12
CA TYR A 253 22.32 -10.81 0.09
C TYR A 253 21.57 -9.96 -0.93
N PHE A 254 21.97 -8.70 -1.11
CA PHE A 254 21.27 -7.76 -2.00
C PHE A 254 21.77 -7.83 -3.45
N ARG A 255 22.88 -8.52 -3.73
CA ARG A 255 23.44 -8.60 -5.09
C ARG A 255 22.52 -9.37 -6.02
N ALA A 256 22.34 -8.85 -7.23
CA ALA A 256 21.48 -9.39 -8.29
C ALA A 256 20.00 -9.58 -7.86
N HIS A 257 19.58 -8.96 -6.77
CA HIS A 257 18.20 -8.96 -6.30
C HIS A 257 17.50 -7.66 -6.66
N SER A 258 16.18 -7.77 -6.80
CA SER A 258 15.29 -6.63 -6.90
C SER A 258 15.03 -6.04 -5.53
N PHE A 259 14.90 -4.73 -5.44
CA PHE A 259 14.54 -4.01 -4.21
C PHE A 259 13.46 -2.98 -4.50
N TYR A 260 12.34 -3.03 -3.76
CA TYR A 260 11.19 -2.21 -4.12
C TYR A 260 11.21 -0.83 -3.49
N ILE A 261 10.84 0.16 -4.30
CA ILE A 261 10.66 1.55 -3.92
C ILE A 261 9.26 2.02 -4.37
N PRO A 262 8.66 3.01 -3.69
CA PRO A 262 7.28 3.38 -3.97
C PRO A 262 7.15 4.24 -5.22
N HIS A 263 8.21 4.95 -5.60
CA HIS A 263 8.28 5.82 -6.77
C HIS A 263 9.73 6.22 -7.06
N LYS A 264 10.09 6.47 -8.34
CA LYS A 264 11.44 6.96 -8.74
C LYS A 264 11.74 8.33 -8.12
N MET A 265 10.75 9.23 -8.17
CA MET A 265 10.78 10.53 -7.48
C MET A 265 10.34 10.37 -6.02
N SER A 266 11.19 9.81 -5.16
CA SER A 266 10.87 9.65 -3.73
C SER A 266 12.09 9.70 -2.82
N VAL A 267 11.88 10.13 -1.57
CA VAL A 267 12.92 10.05 -0.51
C VAL A 267 13.33 8.61 -0.22
N HIS A 268 12.41 7.66 -0.40
CA HIS A 268 12.67 6.22 -0.24
C HIS A 268 13.73 5.74 -1.24
N HIS A 269 13.60 6.14 -2.50
CA HIS A 269 14.60 5.86 -3.54
C HIS A 269 15.93 6.52 -3.19
N MET A 270 15.91 7.78 -2.77
CA MET A 270 17.11 8.52 -2.39
C MET A 270 17.86 7.87 -1.23
N LEU A 271 17.16 7.47 -0.18
CA LEU A 271 17.73 6.83 1.01
C LEU A 271 18.17 5.40 0.74
N ALA A 272 17.44 4.63 -0.06
CA ALA A 272 17.86 3.30 -0.49
C ALA A 272 19.13 3.39 -1.36
N HIS A 273 19.17 4.34 -2.31
CA HIS A 273 20.36 4.62 -3.12
C HIS A 273 21.56 4.98 -2.23
N LEU A 274 21.37 5.86 -1.24
CA LEU A 274 22.39 6.22 -0.28
C LEU A 274 22.90 4.99 0.49
N PHE A 275 21.99 4.19 1.05
CA PHE A 275 22.34 2.99 1.81
C PHE A 275 23.19 2.03 0.99
N PHE A 276 22.70 1.63 -0.19
CA PHE A 276 23.38 0.65 -1.04
C PHE A 276 24.74 1.17 -1.55
N SER A 277 24.81 2.44 -1.94
CA SER A 277 26.08 3.07 -2.34
C SER A 277 27.09 3.06 -1.19
N SER A 278 26.65 3.38 0.03
CA SER A 278 27.51 3.46 1.21
C SER A 278 28.01 2.10 1.70
N ILE A 279 27.34 0.99 1.36
CA ILE A 279 27.82 -0.37 1.64
C ILE A 279 28.60 -1.00 0.47
N GLY A 280 28.92 -0.20 -0.56
CA GLY A 280 29.76 -0.62 -1.68
C GLY A 280 29.03 -1.39 -2.78
N LEU A 281 27.70 -1.29 -2.85
CA LEU A 281 26.91 -1.79 -3.97
C LEU A 281 26.57 -0.67 -4.94
N THR A 282 26.34 -1.02 -6.20
CA THR A 282 25.90 -0.10 -7.26
C THR A 282 24.37 -0.23 -7.46
N PRO A 283 23.54 0.62 -6.84
CA PRO A 283 22.10 0.60 -7.08
C PRO A 283 21.74 1.23 -8.43
N GLY A 284 20.71 0.71 -9.09
CA GLY A 284 20.18 1.27 -10.35
C GLY A 284 18.73 0.85 -10.57
N MET A 285 18.00 1.56 -11.43
CA MET A 285 16.65 1.15 -11.83
C MET A 285 16.73 -0.08 -12.75
N VAL A 286 15.74 -0.98 -12.68
CA VAL A 286 15.61 -2.06 -13.67
C VAL A 286 15.56 -1.46 -15.09
N GLY A 287 16.37 -2.03 -15.99
CA GLY A 287 16.50 -1.56 -17.38
C GLY A 287 17.55 -0.45 -17.58
N GLU A 288 18.05 0.18 -16.51
CA GLU A 288 19.05 1.26 -16.59
C GLU A 288 20.47 0.73 -16.29
N GLY A 289 21.13 0.11 -17.27
CA GLY A 289 22.55 -0.28 -17.18
C GLY A 289 22.85 -1.49 -16.27
N GLN A 290 24.12 -1.65 -15.90
CA GLN A 290 24.55 -2.72 -14.97
C GLN A 290 24.53 -2.22 -13.52
N SER A 291 23.73 -2.85 -12.68
CA SER A 291 23.62 -2.59 -11.24
C SER A 291 23.79 -3.86 -10.41
N ASP A 292 24.36 -3.70 -9.21
CA ASP A 292 24.42 -4.76 -8.19
C ASP A 292 23.04 -4.98 -7.55
N VAL A 293 22.23 -3.92 -7.40
CA VAL A 293 20.90 -3.96 -6.81
C VAL A 293 19.93 -3.25 -7.75
N ASN A 294 18.85 -3.94 -8.11
CA ASN A 294 17.90 -3.43 -9.10
C ASN A 294 16.65 -2.86 -8.42
N PHE A 295 16.41 -1.56 -8.55
CA PHE A 295 15.21 -0.92 -8.04
C PHE A 295 14.03 -1.14 -8.97
N GLU A 296 12.92 -1.61 -8.39
CA GLU A 296 11.64 -1.70 -9.05
C GLU A 296 10.63 -0.83 -8.34
N VAL A 297 9.83 -0.11 -9.14
CA VAL A 297 8.76 0.72 -8.59
C VAL A 297 7.52 -0.14 -8.36
N VAL A 298 7.04 -0.15 -7.12
CA VAL A 298 5.84 -0.90 -6.75
C VAL A 298 4.96 -0.01 -5.88
N ALA A 299 3.66 0.03 -6.18
CA ALA A 299 2.71 0.77 -5.36
C ALA A 299 2.79 0.30 -3.90
N PRO A 300 2.83 1.21 -2.90
CA PRO A 300 3.07 0.86 -1.50
C PRO A 300 2.23 -0.34 -1.01
N ILE A 301 0.92 -0.30 -1.25
CA ILE A 301 -0.03 -1.33 -0.79
C ILE A 301 0.19 -2.72 -1.42
N LYS A 302 0.96 -2.80 -2.51
CA LYS A 302 1.28 -4.04 -3.25
C LYS A 302 2.67 -4.59 -2.96
N MET A 303 3.55 -3.83 -2.31
CA MET A 303 4.95 -4.24 -2.08
C MET A 303 5.08 -5.57 -1.35
N GLN A 304 4.30 -5.77 -0.28
CA GLN A 304 4.33 -7.02 0.47
C GLN A 304 3.88 -8.20 -0.40
N GLU A 305 2.74 -8.07 -1.07
CA GLU A 305 2.17 -9.11 -1.95
C GLU A 305 3.17 -9.49 -3.05
N PHE A 306 3.77 -8.49 -3.70
CA PHE A 306 4.71 -8.69 -4.80
C PHE A 306 6.01 -9.33 -4.30
N MET A 307 6.56 -8.87 -3.17
CA MET A 307 7.74 -9.48 -2.56
C MET A 307 7.47 -10.93 -2.14
N GLN A 308 6.23 -11.24 -1.75
CA GLN A 308 5.82 -12.61 -1.48
C GLN A 308 5.64 -13.47 -2.76
N SER A 309 5.29 -12.89 -3.90
CA SER A 309 5.24 -13.64 -5.16
C SER A 309 6.59 -13.75 -5.89
N ASN A 310 7.49 -12.79 -5.65
CA ASN A 310 8.78 -12.71 -6.35
C ASN A 310 9.92 -13.25 -5.49
N HIS A 311 10.55 -14.32 -5.94
CA HIS A 311 11.68 -14.94 -5.24
C HIS A 311 12.97 -14.12 -5.30
N THR A 312 13.12 -13.23 -6.29
CA THR A 312 14.32 -12.38 -6.42
C THR A 312 14.18 -11.04 -5.70
N ALA A 313 13.07 -10.79 -5.00
CA ALA A 313 12.87 -9.56 -4.24
C ALA A 313 13.56 -9.66 -2.86
N ALA A 314 14.62 -8.87 -2.68
CA ALA A 314 15.39 -8.82 -1.43
C ALA A 314 14.68 -8.04 -0.31
N GLY A 315 13.74 -7.16 -0.63
CA GLY A 315 13.08 -6.30 0.34
C GLY A 315 12.50 -5.05 -0.29
N PHE A 316 12.12 -4.11 0.57
CA PHE A 316 11.59 -2.83 0.12
C PHE A 316 11.80 -1.72 1.15
N MET A 317 11.78 -0.48 0.67
CA MET A 317 11.73 0.72 1.51
C MET A 317 10.46 1.50 1.22
N VAL A 318 9.67 1.79 2.25
CA VAL A 318 8.34 2.40 2.11
C VAL A 318 7.93 3.18 3.35
N ALA A 319 6.92 4.02 3.24
CA ALA A 319 6.24 4.63 4.37
C ALA A 319 5.51 3.57 5.21
N GLU A 320 5.49 3.78 6.52
CA GLU A 320 4.67 2.98 7.43
C GLU A 320 3.16 3.16 7.13
N PRO A 321 2.28 2.21 7.52
CA PRO A 321 2.51 1.04 8.36
C PRO A 321 2.92 -0.22 7.60
N LEU A 322 3.27 -0.09 6.32
CA LEU A 322 3.35 -1.22 5.40
C LEU A 322 4.54 -2.14 5.71
N GLY A 323 5.67 -1.58 6.15
CA GLY A 323 6.82 -2.38 6.57
C GLY A 323 6.58 -3.09 7.91
N THR A 324 6.06 -2.40 8.93
CA THR A 324 5.71 -3.03 10.21
C THR A 324 4.62 -4.10 10.02
N LYS A 325 3.65 -3.87 9.13
CA LYS A 325 2.67 -4.89 8.74
C LYS A 325 3.34 -6.12 8.13
N ALA A 326 4.27 -5.95 7.20
CA ALA A 326 5.00 -7.07 6.59
C ALA A 326 5.78 -7.87 7.63
N ILE A 327 6.44 -7.20 8.59
CA ILE A 327 7.12 -7.85 9.72
C ILE A 327 6.13 -8.60 10.60
N ALA A 328 5.01 -7.96 10.97
CA ALA A 328 3.97 -8.57 11.81
C ALA A 328 3.31 -9.78 11.15
N SER A 329 3.35 -9.90 9.82
CA SER A 329 2.89 -11.09 9.10
C SER A 329 3.96 -12.17 8.91
N GLY A 330 5.18 -11.94 9.41
CA GLY A 330 6.31 -12.84 9.22
C GLY A 330 6.81 -12.90 7.78
N ALA A 331 6.56 -11.86 6.97
CA ALA A 331 7.02 -11.80 5.59
C ALA A 331 8.40 -11.11 5.43
N ALA A 332 8.80 -10.32 6.42
CA ALA A 332 9.99 -9.49 6.33
C ALA A 332 10.65 -9.28 7.71
N ASP A 333 11.93 -8.94 7.69
CA ASP A 333 12.72 -8.54 8.84
C ASP A 333 13.07 -7.05 8.74
N LEU A 334 12.94 -6.31 9.85
CA LEU A 334 13.38 -4.92 9.95
C LEU A 334 14.91 -4.84 9.73
N GLN A 335 15.36 -4.00 8.81
CA GLN A 335 16.77 -3.62 8.73
C GLN A 335 17.01 -2.32 9.45
N PHE A 336 16.25 -1.26 9.14
CA PHE A 336 16.34 0.04 9.81
C PHE A 336 15.16 0.96 9.52
N LEU A 337 15.04 2.01 10.33
CA LEU A 337 14.13 3.12 10.10
C LEU A 337 14.87 4.23 9.35
N SER A 338 14.17 4.95 8.47
CA SER A 338 14.77 5.98 7.62
C SER A 338 15.45 7.10 8.41
N SER A 339 14.96 7.40 9.61
CA SER A 339 15.55 8.41 10.48
C SER A 339 16.96 8.04 10.96
N GLU A 340 17.36 6.78 10.82
CA GLU A 340 18.71 6.32 11.15
C GLU A 340 19.72 6.66 10.04
N LEU A 341 19.25 6.92 8.82
CA LEU A 341 20.07 7.46 7.73
C LEU A 341 19.91 8.97 7.56
N TRP A 342 18.73 9.50 7.87
CA TRP A 342 18.46 10.94 7.82
C TRP A 342 17.51 11.36 8.93
N GLU A 343 18.03 11.90 10.02
CA GLU A 343 17.21 12.40 11.11
C GLU A 343 16.33 13.56 10.65
N ASN A 344 15.05 13.54 11.03
CA ASN A 344 14.06 14.59 10.75
C ASN A 344 13.85 14.88 9.25
N HIS A 345 14.10 13.91 8.38
CA HIS A 345 13.98 14.11 6.94
C HIS A 345 12.53 14.45 6.52
N PRO A 346 12.34 15.35 5.54
CA PRO A 346 11.05 15.52 4.90
C PRO A 346 10.73 14.30 4.03
N CYS A 347 9.44 14.05 3.80
CA CYS A 347 8.97 12.97 2.91
C CYS A 347 7.72 13.42 2.16
N CYS A 348 6.55 13.32 2.77
CA CYS A 348 5.31 13.84 2.20
C CYS A 348 5.06 15.29 2.62
N VAL A 349 4.46 16.06 1.72
CA VAL A 349 4.17 17.49 1.85
C VAL A 349 2.70 17.74 1.54
N VAL A 350 2.16 18.83 2.08
CA VAL A 350 0.86 19.37 1.70
C VAL A 350 1.09 20.33 0.55
N THR A 351 0.65 19.92 -0.64
CA THR A 351 0.74 20.70 -1.86
C THR A 351 -0.66 21.16 -2.27
N MET A 352 -0.81 22.43 -2.63
CA MET A 352 -2.09 23.03 -2.99
C MET A 352 -1.97 23.80 -4.31
N ARG A 353 -3.03 23.86 -5.09
CA ARG A 353 -3.03 24.59 -6.36
C ARG A 353 -3.16 26.10 -6.16
N ASP A 354 -2.45 26.88 -6.98
CA ASP A 354 -2.46 28.35 -6.94
C ASP A 354 -3.88 28.92 -7.13
N ASP A 355 -4.65 28.29 -8.03
CA ASP A 355 -6.03 28.65 -8.35
C ASP A 355 -7.04 28.33 -7.23
N PHE A 356 -6.60 27.65 -6.16
CA PHE A 356 -7.31 27.54 -4.89
C PHE A 356 -6.73 28.49 -3.83
N ILE A 357 -5.40 28.61 -3.75
CA ILE A 357 -4.71 29.43 -2.74
C ILE A 357 -5.13 30.89 -2.80
N GLU A 358 -5.07 31.50 -3.99
CA GLU A 358 -5.30 32.94 -4.14
C GLU A 358 -6.77 33.35 -3.90
N PRO A 359 -7.78 32.63 -4.43
CA PRO A 359 -9.19 33.00 -4.18
C PRO A 359 -9.70 32.61 -2.78
N HIS A 360 -9.01 31.69 -2.09
CA HIS A 360 -9.47 31.08 -0.83
C HIS A 360 -8.40 31.07 0.27
N THR A 361 -7.58 32.11 0.34
CA THR A 361 -6.44 32.21 1.27
C THR A 361 -6.81 31.95 2.74
N GLU A 362 -7.95 32.47 3.22
CA GLU A 362 -8.43 32.22 4.58
C GLU A 362 -8.71 30.73 4.85
N ALA A 363 -9.23 30.01 3.85
CA ALA A 363 -9.43 28.56 3.94
C ALA A 363 -8.10 27.81 4.01
N VAL A 364 -7.07 28.28 3.32
CA VAL A 364 -5.73 27.68 3.37
C VAL A 364 -5.08 27.90 4.74
N TYR A 365 -5.14 29.12 5.30
CA TYR A 365 -4.67 29.39 6.67
C TYR A 365 -5.38 28.51 7.70
N GLU A 366 -6.70 28.42 7.62
CA GLU A 366 -7.48 27.59 8.54
C GLU A 366 -7.13 26.11 8.38
N PHE A 367 -7.00 25.61 7.15
CA PHE A 367 -6.68 24.23 6.86
C PHE A 367 -5.30 23.82 7.40
N THR A 368 -4.26 24.61 7.14
CA THR A 368 -2.90 24.30 7.64
C THR A 368 -2.81 24.37 9.16
N GLU A 369 -3.48 25.34 9.80
CA GLU A 369 -3.56 25.41 11.27
C GLU A 369 -4.25 24.17 11.86
N MET A 370 -5.36 23.73 11.25
CA MET A 370 -6.07 22.54 11.69
C MET A 370 -5.27 21.25 11.46
N LEU A 371 -4.48 21.16 10.39
CA LEU A 371 -3.55 20.04 10.18
C LEU A 371 -2.46 19.99 11.26
N VAL A 372 -1.89 21.14 11.66
CA VAL A 372 -0.92 21.19 12.77
C VAL A 372 -1.56 20.73 14.08
N LYS A 373 -2.82 21.10 14.35
CA LYS A 373 -3.57 20.60 15.52
C LYS A 373 -3.77 19.08 15.45
N ALA A 374 -4.11 18.54 14.27
CA ALA A 374 -4.23 17.11 14.06
C ALA A 374 -2.89 16.37 14.27
N GLY A 375 -1.78 16.94 13.82
CA GLY A 375 -0.44 16.40 14.07
C GLY A 375 -0.07 16.36 15.55
N LYS A 376 -0.31 17.46 16.29
CA LYS A 376 -0.14 17.49 17.75
C LYS A 376 -1.01 16.45 18.47
N PHE A 377 -2.23 16.21 17.97
CA PHE A 377 -3.11 15.19 18.53
C PHE A 377 -2.53 13.78 18.40
N ILE A 378 -1.90 13.45 17.26
CA ILE A 378 -1.27 12.14 17.04
C ILE A 378 -0.16 11.91 18.06
N ASP A 379 0.74 12.90 18.23
CA ASP A 379 1.84 12.83 19.20
C ASP A 379 1.33 12.68 20.64
N GLN A 380 0.24 13.34 21.01
CA GLN A 380 -0.33 13.32 22.35
C GLN A 380 -1.17 12.07 22.64
N LYS A 381 -1.80 11.49 21.62
CA LYS A 381 -2.79 10.40 21.75
C LYS A 381 -2.56 9.31 20.70
N PRO A 382 -1.38 8.66 20.65
CA PRO A 382 -1.02 7.71 19.60
C PRO A 382 -1.96 6.49 19.55
N GLU A 383 -2.51 6.06 20.69
CA GLU A 383 -3.47 4.95 20.73
C GLU A 383 -4.80 5.29 20.06
N MET A 384 -5.37 6.47 20.35
CA MET A 384 -6.59 6.93 19.70
C MET A 384 -6.36 7.26 18.23
N ALA A 385 -5.19 7.83 17.89
CA ALA A 385 -4.78 8.06 16.52
C ALA A 385 -4.63 6.75 15.72
N ALA A 386 -4.17 5.66 16.34
CA ALA A 386 -4.10 4.35 15.70
C ALA A 386 -5.49 3.79 15.36
N GLU A 387 -6.47 3.95 16.25
CA GLU A 387 -7.87 3.56 15.97
C GLU A 387 -8.46 4.35 14.80
N ILE A 388 -8.27 5.67 14.80
CA ILE A 388 -8.67 6.55 13.69
C ILE A 388 -7.96 6.12 12.40
N GLY A 389 -6.67 5.82 12.50
CA GLY A 389 -5.83 5.45 11.36
C GLY A 389 -6.27 4.15 10.70
N VAL A 390 -6.69 3.12 11.46
CA VAL A 390 -7.24 1.89 10.84
C VAL A 390 -8.48 2.22 10.01
N ALA A 391 -9.42 3.00 10.56
CA ALA A 391 -10.65 3.35 9.86
C ALA A 391 -10.40 4.25 8.63
N PHE A 392 -9.39 5.11 8.67
CA PHE A 392 -9.07 6.05 7.60
C PHE A 392 -8.21 5.44 6.50
N LEU A 393 -7.20 4.64 6.85
CA LEU A 393 -6.22 4.08 5.92
C LEU A 393 -6.67 2.73 5.34
N ASP A 394 -7.57 2.01 6.01
CA ASP A 394 -8.09 0.73 5.55
C ASP A 394 -9.63 0.64 5.71
N PRO A 395 -10.39 1.57 5.11
CA PRO A 395 -11.85 1.66 5.32
C PRO A 395 -12.59 0.40 4.85
N ASN A 396 -12.06 -0.27 3.82
CA ASN A 396 -12.64 -1.48 3.24
C ASN A 396 -12.03 -2.78 3.81
N LYS A 397 -11.12 -2.67 4.78
CA LYS A 397 -10.40 -3.81 5.39
C LYS A 397 -9.63 -4.67 4.39
N THR A 398 -9.23 -4.11 3.25
CA THR A 398 -8.48 -4.81 2.20
C THR A 398 -7.00 -4.90 2.52
N LEU A 399 -6.45 -3.98 3.33
CA LEU A 399 -5.08 -4.10 3.82
C LEU A 399 -4.97 -5.07 4.99
N GLY A 400 -6.04 -5.29 5.76
CA GLY A 400 -5.98 -6.06 7.00
C GLY A 400 -5.20 -5.33 8.10
N LEU A 401 -5.25 -4.00 8.11
CA LEU A 401 -4.49 -3.19 9.05
C LEU A 401 -5.08 -3.31 10.47
N LYS A 402 -4.22 -3.53 11.48
CA LYS A 402 -4.63 -3.68 12.88
C LYS A 402 -4.16 -2.51 13.74
N VAL A 403 -4.96 -2.16 14.76
CA VAL A 403 -4.66 -1.07 15.70
C VAL A 403 -3.29 -1.26 16.39
N PRO A 404 -2.88 -2.46 16.85
CA PRO A 404 -1.56 -2.65 17.45
C PRO A 404 -0.38 -2.34 16.51
N VAL A 405 -0.53 -2.61 15.20
CA VAL A 405 0.47 -2.27 14.19
C VAL A 405 0.63 -0.75 14.10
N LEU A 406 -0.48 -0.01 13.94
CA LEU A 406 -0.44 1.45 13.90
C LEU A 406 0.03 2.05 15.22
N LYS A 407 -0.43 1.54 16.37
CA LYS A 407 0.02 2.00 17.68
C LYS A 407 1.53 1.83 17.83
N ASN A 408 2.11 0.73 17.37
CA ASN A 408 3.55 0.52 17.35
C ASN A 408 4.26 1.56 16.50
N VAL A 409 3.78 1.78 15.26
CA VAL A 409 4.35 2.78 14.34
C VAL A 409 4.31 4.19 14.93
N LEU A 410 3.17 4.60 15.50
CA LEU A 410 2.97 5.95 16.05
C LEU A 410 3.69 6.17 17.40
N SER A 411 4.12 5.10 18.06
CA SER A 411 4.86 5.16 19.32
C SER A 411 6.37 4.93 19.13
N GLU A 412 6.82 4.71 17.90
CA GLU A 412 8.23 4.47 17.58
C GLU A 412 9.03 5.77 17.71
N VAL A 413 10.06 5.78 18.57
CA VAL A 413 10.81 7.00 18.92
C VAL A 413 11.54 7.57 17.71
N LYS A 414 12.07 6.69 16.86
CA LYS A 414 12.72 7.00 15.58
C LYS A 414 11.72 7.01 14.41
N GLY A 415 10.43 6.86 14.70
CA GLY A 415 9.37 6.72 13.72
C GLY A 415 8.91 8.05 13.15
N ILE A 416 7.68 8.04 12.64
CA ILE A 416 7.01 9.21 12.09
C ILE A 416 6.86 10.30 13.15
N LYS A 417 7.07 11.56 12.75
CA LYS A 417 6.87 12.74 13.60
C LYS A 417 5.82 13.64 12.96
N THR A 418 4.76 13.94 13.71
CA THR A 418 3.63 14.76 13.23
C THR A 418 3.47 16.08 13.97
N GLY A 419 4.19 16.31 15.07
CA GLY A 419 4.16 17.58 15.80
C GLY A 419 4.98 18.73 15.20
N ASP A 420 5.87 18.46 14.23
CA ASP A 420 6.63 19.50 13.50
C ASP A 420 6.42 19.39 12.00
N LEU A 421 5.52 20.22 11.48
CA LEU A 421 5.12 20.24 10.09
C LEU A 421 5.72 21.41 9.29
N TYR A 422 6.71 22.12 9.86
CA TYR A 422 7.31 23.27 9.19
C TYR A 422 8.23 22.82 8.02
N PRO A 423 8.02 23.33 6.79
CA PRO A 423 8.82 22.97 5.62
C PRO A 423 10.15 23.72 5.61
N ALA A 424 11.19 23.10 6.16
CA ALA A 424 12.54 23.64 6.09
C ALA A 424 13.08 23.54 4.66
N ILE A 425 13.26 24.70 4.01
CA ILE A 425 13.75 24.79 2.62
C ILE A 425 15.11 24.08 2.45
N GLU A 426 15.99 24.15 3.45
CA GLU A 426 17.32 23.53 3.37
C GLU A 426 17.27 21.99 3.35
N ASP A 427 16.32 21.38 4.06
CA ASP A 427 16.14 19.92 4.03
C ASP A 427 15.59 19.48 2.66
N LEU A 428 14.66 20.26 2.09
CA LEU A 428 14.16 20.05 0.73
C LEU A 428 15.26 20.24 -0.32
N ARG A 429 16.15 21.23 -0.13
CA ARG A 429 17.31 21.49 -0.97
C ARG A 429 18.28 20.33 -0.94
N THR A 430 18.59 19.81 0.24
CA THR A 430 19.45 18.63 0.43
C THR A 430 18.91 17.43 -0.36
N MET A 431 17.59 17.20 -0.31
CA MET A 431 16.93 16.14 -1.06
C MET A 431 17.06 16.33 -2.58
N ASN A 432 16.66 17.50 -3.09
CA ASN A 432 16.71 17.81 -4.52
C ASN A 432 18.14 17.76 -5.05
N ASP A 433 19.11 18.31 -4.32
CA ASP A 433 20.52 18.28 -4.67
C ASP A 433 21.07 16.87 -4.75
N TYR A 434 20.74 15.99 -3.81
CA TYR A 434 21.18 14.61 -3.85
C TYR A 434 20.62 13.90 -5.08
N MET A 435 19.30 14.00 -5.31
CA MET A 435 18.64 13.34 -6.44
C MET A 435 19.20 13.83 -7.79
N VAL A 436 19.35 15.14 -7.96
CA VAL A 436 19.84 15.73 -9.22
C VAL A 436 21.34 15.47 -9.42
N LYS A 437 22.17 15.75 -8.41
CA LYS A 437 23.64 15.74 -8.57
C LYS A 437 24.24 14.34 -8.45
N ARG A 438 23.70 13.49 -7.58
CA ARG A 438 24.24 12.13 -7.33
C ARG A 438 23.50 11.07 -8.13
N MET A 439 22.17 11.08 -8.08
CA MET A 439 21.35 10.07 -8.75
C MET A 439 21.06 10.41 -10.21
N ARG A 440 21.25 11.68 -10.62
CA ARG A 440 20.94 12.19 -11.97
C ARG A 440 19.46 12.03 -12.33
N ILE A 441 18.59 12.24 -11.34
CA ILE A 441 17.13 12.12 -11.46
C ILE A 441 16.50 13.46 -11.07
N GLY A 442 15.49 13.88 -11.84
CA GLY A 442 14.80 15.16 -11.65
C GLY A 442 15.61 16.36 -12.14
N THR A 443 15.12 17.56 -11.84
CA THR A 443 15.75 18.83 -12.20
C THR A 443 15.90 19.75 -10.98
N PRO A 444 16.85 20.71 -10.99
CA PRO A 444 16.96 21.72 -9.94
C PRO A 444 15.66 22.54 -9.80
N VAL A 445 15.22 22.78 -8.57
CA VAL A 445 13.96 23.49 -8.27
C VAL A 445 14.25 24.83 -7.59
N ASP A 446 13.54 25.89 -7.97
CA ASP A 446 13.49 27.13 -7.21
C ASP A 446 12.59 26.94 -5.98
N LEU A 447 13.19 26.49 -4.88
CA LEU A 447 12.47 26.15 -3.65
C LEU A 447 11.90 27.39 -2.94
N GLU A 448 12.57 28.53 -3.04
CA GLU A 448 12.09 29.81 -2.53
C GLU A 448 10.79 30.25 -3.23
N ALA A 449 10.69 30.01 -4.54
CA ALA A 449 9.46 30.27 -5.28
C ALA A 449 8.39 29.19 -5.04
N PHE A 450 8.78 27.93 -4.88
CA PHE A 450 7.87 26.79 -4.75
C PHE A 450 7.20 26.70 -3.36
N VAL A 451 7.93 27.02 -2.29
CA VAL A 451 7.45 26.91 -0.90
C VAL A 451 6.79 28.21 -0.45
N ASP A 452 5.49 28.16 -0.17
CA ASP A 452 4.75 29.28 0.40
C ASP A 452 4.75 29.21 1.93
N THR A 453 5.74 29.84 2.56
CA THR A 453 5.92 29.77 4.01
C THR A 453 4.84 30.52 4.78
N ARG A 454 4.05 31.42 4.16
CA ARG A 454 3.04 32.24 4.85
C ARG A 454 2.12 31.38 5.72
N PHE A 455 1.70 30.23 5.19
CA PHE A 455 0.80 29.32 5.87
C PHE A 455 1.49 28.53 6.99
N ALA A 456 2.70 28.03 6.73
CA ALA A 456 3.48 27.31 7.74
C ALA A 456 3.92 28.23 8.90
N ASP A 457 4.34 29.45 8.60
CA ASP A 457 4.69 30.51 9.57
C ASP A 457 3.49 30.80 10.49
N ALA A 458 2.29 30.82 9.92
CA ALA A 458 1.07 31.06 10.68
C ALA A 458 0.59 29.84 11.49
N ALA A 459 0.73 28.63 10.96
CA ALA A 459 0.25 27.41 11.60
C ALA A 459 1.22 26.90 12.69
N CYS A 460 2.53 27.12 12.52
CA CYS A 460 3.60 26.62 13.39
C CYS A 460 4.16 27.70 14.34
N LYS A 461 3.37 28.71 14.73
CA LYS A 461 3.82 29.85 15.58
C LYS A 461 4.46 29.44 16.90
N ASP A 462 3.99 28.35 17.51
CA ASP A 462 4.52 27.83 18.78
C ASP A 462 5.77 26.95 18.61
N ARG A 463 6.48 27.05 17.48
CA ARG A 463 7.69 26.27 17.23
C ARG A 463 8.75 26.65 18.26
N VAL A 464 8.83 25.87 19.33
CA VAL A 464 9.96 25.91 20.26
C VAL A 464 11.21 25.63 19.42
N SER A 465 12.28 26.42 19.62
CA SER A 465 13.55 26.33 18.87
C SER A 465 14.31 25.00 19.06
N SER A 466 13.64 23.95 19.54
CA SER A 466 14.16 22.61 19.84
C SER A 466 14.12 21.64 18.65
N ASN A 467 13.67 22.06 17.46
CA ASN A 467 13.63 21.17 16.29
C ASN A 467 14.94 21.26 15.51
N LEU A 468 15.80 20.26 15.78
CA LEU A 468 17.07 20.04 15.09
C LEU A 468 16.85 20.03 13.57
N PRO A 469 17.72 20.70 12.79
CA PRO A 469 17.71 20.57 11.33
C PRO A 469 17.85 19.10 10.93
N GLY A 470 17.43 18.76 9.72
CA GLY A 470 17.65 17.43 9.20
C GLY A 470 19.14 17.09 9.21
N TYR A 471 19.50 15.87 9.63
CA TYR A 471 20.90 15.43 9.62
C TYR A 471 21.03 14.16 8.78
N LEU A 472 21.68 14.30 7.62
CA LEU A 472 21.83 13.23 6.63
C LEU A 472 23.20 12.56 6.76
N HIS A 473 23.21 11.28 7.14
CA HIS A 473 24.40 10.47 7.39
C HIS A 473 25.04 9.97 6.08
N ILE A 474 25.67 10.88 5.31
CA ILE A 474 26.34 10.52 4.03
C ILE A 474 27.80 10.10 4.19
N ALA A 475 28.53 10.71 5.12
CA ALA A 475 30.00 10.64 5.16
C ALA A 475 30.55 9.80 6.33
N ASP A 476 29.68 9.10 7.05
CA ASP A 476 30.06 8.29 8.21
C ASP A 476 29.82 6.79 7.94
N ARG A 477 30.08 5.96 8.96
CA ARG A 477 29.93 4.50 8.86
C ARG A 477 28.50 4.02 9.12
N THR A 478 27.52 4.92 9.23
CA THR A 478 26.15 4.58 9.67
C THR A 478 25.54 3.46 8.83
N ALA A 479 25.61 3.55 7.50
CA ALA A 479 25.05 2.49 6.64
C ALA A 479 25.70 1.12 6.86
N VAL A 480 27.02 1.09 7.06
CA VAL A 480 27.77 -0.16 7.34
C VAL A 480 27.41 -0.72 8.72
N ASP A 481 27.26 0.15 9.71
CA ASP A 481 26.87 -0.22 11.07
C ASP A 481 25.40 -0.72 11.11
N LEU A 482 24.52 -0.11 10.30
CA LEU A 482 23.14 -0.56 10.09
C LEU A 482 23.06 -1.92 9.39
N LEU A 483 23.96 -2.21 8.47
CA LEU A 483 24.02 -3.51 7.78
C LEU A 483 24.53 -4.62 8.71
N THR A 484 25.52 -4.32 9.55
CA THR A 484 26.22 -5.32 10.39
C THR A 484 25.58 -5.54 11.76
N ARG A 485 24.61 -4.71 12.16
CA ARG A 485 23.87 -4.95 13.40
C ARG A 485 23.07 -6.24 13.31
N ASN A 486 23.33 -7.18 14.22
CA ASN A 486 22.49 -8.36 14.40
C ASN A 486 21.04 -7.91 14.64
N THR A 487 20.08 -8.59 14.02
CA THR A 487 18.62 -8.31 13.98
C THR A 487 17.90 -8.42 15.34
N ARG A 488 18.50 -7.87 16.40
CA ARG A 488 17.84 -7.51 17.65
C ARG A 488 17.93 -6.01 17.79
N VAL A 489 16.99 -5.30 17.18
CA VAL A 489 16.72 -3.92 17.56
C VAL A 489 16.37 -3.95 19.05
N GLU A 490 17.27 -3.49 19.91
CA GLU A 490 17.13 -3.51 21.38
C GLU A 490 16.13 -2.46 21.90
N SER A 491 15.25 -1.93 21.05
CA SER A 491 14.27 -0.93 21.46
C SER A 491 12.93 -1.15 20.76
N GLY A 492 11.97 -1.73 21.49
CA GLY A 492 10.60 -1.98 21.04
C GLY A 492 10.30 -3.47 20.95
N GLY A 493 9.17 -3.92 21.51
CA GLY A 493 8.77 -5.33 21.51
C GLY A 493 8.79 -5.98 20.12
N ASP A 494 8.91 -7.30 20.09
CA ASP A 494 8.97 -8.11 18.87
C ASP A 494 7.82 -7.79 17.90
N LYS A 495 8.13 -7.00 16.86
CA LYS A 495 7.15 -6.50 15.87
C LYS A 495 6.45 -7.64 15.13
N SER A 496 7.05 -8.83 15.07
CA SER A 496 6.45 -10.02 14.45
C SER A 496 5.17 -10.49 15.16
N LYS A 497 4.99 -10.12 16.44
CA LYS A 497 3.83 -10.53 17.26
C LYS A 497 2.66 -9.56 17.22
N LEU A 498 2.80 -8.40 16.56
CA LEU A 498 1.78 -7.34 16.57
C LEU A 498 0.45 -7.78 15.91
N ASN A 499 0.48 -8.64 14.91
CA ASN A 499 -0.74 -9.14 14.28
C ASN A 499 -1.51 -10.14 15.15
N LEU A 500 -0.88 -10.65 16.20
CA LEU A 500 -1.45 -11.58 17.18
C LEU A 500 -1.92 -10.86 18.45
N GLU A 501 -1.68 -9.55 18.56
CA GLU A 501 -2.23 -8.74 19.63
C GLU A 501 -3.69 -8.42 19.36
N GLY A 502 -4.54 -8.54 20.39
CA GLY A 502 -5.96 -8.28 20.24
C GLY A 502 -6.82 -8.89 21.34
N LYS A 503 -8.13 -8.90 21.09
CA LYS A 503 -9.12 -9.53 21.97
C LYS A 503 -9.42 -10.93 21.45
N TYR A 504 -9.33 -11.91 22.34
CA TYR A 504 -9.55 -13.32 22.03
C TYR A 504 -10.68 -13.87 22.90
N LEU A 505 -11.65 -14.56 22.28
CA LEU A 505 -12.56 -15.41 23.02
C LEU A 505 -11.81 -16.68 23.39
N THR A 506 -11.73 -16.96 24.69
CA THR A 506 -11.10 -18.19 25.18
C THR A 506 -12.12 -19.27 25.48
N PHE A 507 -11.74 -20.52 25.23
CA PHE A 507 -12.59 -21.69 25.47
C PHE A 507 -11.74 -22.92 25.81
N SER A 508 -12.38 -23.94 26.37
CA SER A 508 -11.74 -25.20 26.73
C SER A 508 -11.99 -26.29 25.69
N LEU A 509 -10.98 -27.12 25.45
CA LEU A 509 -11.10 -28.45 24.81
C LEU A 509 -10.25 -29.45 25.62
N ASP A 510 -10.84 -30.53 26.11
CA ASP A 510 -10.17 -31.56 26.91
C ASP A 510 -9.31 -30.99 28.07
N GLY A 511 -9.85 -29.99 28.77
CA GLY A 511 -9.17 -29.31 29.87
C GLY A 511 -8.05 -28.34 29.45
N GLN A 512 -7.67 -28.28 28.17
CA GLN A 512 -6.75 -27.30 27.62
C GLN A 512 -7.48 -26.06 27.15
N GLN A 513 -6.81 -24.90 27.19
CA GLN A 513 -7.43 -23.62 26.88
C GLN A 513 -6.91 -23.05 25.56
N TYR A 514 -7.84 -22.65 24.71
CA TYR A 514 -7.61 -22.12 23.37
C TYR A 514 -8.19 -20.72 23.24
N GLY A 515 -7.76 -19.98 22.23
CA GLY A 515 -8.28 -18.65 21.91
C GLY A 515 -8.52 -18.48 20.42
N ILE A 516 -9.65 -17.87 20.05
CA ILE A 516 -9.95 -17.40 18.69
C ILE A 516 -10.13 -15.89 18.73
N ASP A 517 -9.61 -15.18 17.71
CA ASP A 517 -9.76 -13.73 17.57
C ASP A 517 -11.25 -13.36 17.61
N ILE A 518 -11.62 -12.44 18.49
CA ILE A 518 -13.02 -12.04 18.69
C ILE A 518 -13.65 -11.48 17.42
N LEU A 519 -12.84 -10.91 16.52
CA LEU A 519 -13.31 -10.35 15.25
C LEU A 519 -13.82 -11.43 14.28
N ARG A 520 -13.50 -12.70 14.51
CA ARG A 520 -14.01 -13.83 13.73
C ARG A 520 -15.34 -14.38 14.26
N ILE A 521 -15.78 -13.94 15.44
CA ILE A 521 -16.92 -14.52 16.15
C ILE A 521 -18.16 -13.68 15.91
N LYS A 522 -19.20 -14.32 15.40
CA LYS A 522 -20.49 -13.70 15.15
C LYS A 522 -21.39 -13.76 16.38
N GLU A 523 -21.54 -14.95 16.95
CA GLU A 523 -22.30 -15.18 18.16
C GLU A 523 -21.91 -16.51 18.81
N ILE A 524 -22.27 -16.67 20.08
CA ILE A 524 -22.09 -17.92 20.84
C ILE A 524 -23.50 -18.42 21.18
N VAL A 525 -23.80 -19.66 20.81
CA VAL A 525 -25.10 -20.28 21.09
C VAL A 525 -24.91 -21.54 21.92
N GLY A 526 -25.87 -21.84 22.79
CA GLY A 526 -25.88 -23.12 23.50
C GLY A 526 -25.94 -24.31 22.53
N MET A 527 -25.71 -25.52 23.03
CA MET A 527 -25.87 -26.72 22.20
C MET A 527 -27.30 -26.83 21.68
N LEU A 528 -27.43 -26.74 20.36
CA LEU A 528 -28.67 -26.99 19.64
C LEU A 528 -28.68 -28.43 19.11
N PRO A 529 -29.87 -29.02 18.85
CA PRO A 529 -29.95 -30.31 18.18
C PRO A 529 -29.25 -30.25 16.82
N ILE A 530 -28.17 -31.03 16.67
CA ILE A 530 -27.40 -31.13 15.43
C ILE A 530 -27.99 -32.26 14.58
N ARG A 531 -28.42 -31.95 13.36
CA ARG A 531 -28.88 -32.94 12.39
C ARG A 531 -27.67 -33.49 11.64
N SER A 532 -27.39 -34.78 11.80
CA SER A 532 -26.25 -35.45 11.18
C SER A 532 -26.35 -35.42 9.65
N ILE A 533 -25.23 -35.16 8.99
CA ILE A 533 -25.12 -35.27 7.53
C ILE A 533 -24.54 -36.64 7.18
N PRO A 534 -25.21 -37.45 6.32
CA PRO A 534 -24.67 -38.72 5.85
C PRO A 534 -23.33 -38.54 5.14
N GLN A 535 -22.39 -39.46 5.34
CA GLN A 535 -21.05 -39.45 4.71
C GLN A 535 -20.16 -38.24 5.08
N ALA A 536 -20.56 -37.42 6.06
CA ALA A 536 -19.71 -36.37 6.58
C ALA A 536 -18.49 -36.96 7.32
N PRO A 537 -17.32 -36.31 7.25
CA PRO A 537 -16.18 -36.67 8.10
C PRO A 537 -16.57 -36.70 9.59
N PRO A 538 -15.94 -37.55 10.42
CA PRO A 538 -16.32 -37.71 11.83
C PRO A 538 -16.33 -36.41 12.66
N TYR A 539 -15.52 -35.43 12.28
CA TYR A 539 -15.45 -34.13 12.95
C TYR A 539 -16.52 -33.13 12.50
N ILE A 540 -17.23 -33.38 11.39
CA ILE A 540 -18.44 -32.64 11.01
C ILE A 540 -19.63 -33.32 11.67
N ARG A 541 -20.17 -32.69 12.72
CA ARG A 541 -21.31 -33.24 13.48
C ARG A 541 -22.60 -33.20 12.68
N GLY A 542 -22.69 -32.29 11.71
CA GLY A 542 -23.87 -32.07 10.88
C GLY A 542 -24.20 -30.59 10.78
N VAL A 543 -25.49 -30.26 10.74
CA VAL A 543 -25.98 -28.87 10.63
C VAL A 543 -26.98 -28.53 11.74
N ILE A 544 -27.05 -27.25 12.07
CA ILE A 544 -28.10 -26.66 12.91
C ILE A 544 -28.91 -25.64 12.09
N SER A 545 -30.14 -25.39 12.51
CA SER A 545 -30.90 -24.22 12.05
C SER A 545 -30.74 -23.10 13.08
N LEU A 546 -30.16 -21.98 12.66
CA LEU A 546 -30.02 -20.78 13.48
C LEU A 546 -30.62 -19.59 12.74
N ARG A 547 -31.73 -19.04 13.28
CA ARG A 547 -32.46 -17.90 12.70
C ARG A 547 -32.81 -18.08 11.22
N GLY A 548 -33.27 -19.28 10.87
CA GLY A 548 -33.66 -19.63 9.49
C GLY A 548 -32.48 -19.88 8.55
N ARG A 549 -31.25 -19.94 9.05
CA ARG A 549 -30.05 -20.29 8.27
C ARG A 549 -29.52 -21.65 8.70
N THR A 550 -29.09 -22.45 7.74
CA THR A 550 -28.41 -23.73 7.98
C THR A 550 -26.93 -23.47 8.23
N ILE A 551 -26.44 -23.83 9.42
CA ILE A 551 -25.05 -23.63 9.84
C ILE A 551 -24.37 -25.00 10.04
N PRO A 552 -23.30 -25.32 9.29
CA PRO A 552 -22.54 -26.54 9.51
C PRO A 552 -21.76 -26.48 10.83
N ILE A 553 -21.71 -27.59 11.56
CA ILE A 553 -21.07 -27.72 12.85
C ILE A 553 -19.86 -28.64 12.78
N ILE A 554 -18.69 -28.10 13.12
CA ILE A 554 -17.44 -28.82 13.30
C ILE A 554 -17.17 -29.02 14.80
N ASP A 555 -16.87 -30.23 15.23
CA ASP A 555 -16.43 -30.50 16.59
C ASP A 555 -14.90 -30.43 16.70
N LEU A 556 -14.40 -29.45 17.46
CA LEU A 556 -12.95 -29.24 17.56
C LEU A 556 -12.22 -30.35 18.34
N ARG A 557 -12.89 -31.07 19.25
CA ARG A 557 -12.26 -32.22 19.91
C ARG A 557 -11.97 -33.32 18.91
N VAL A 558 -12.96 -33.63 18.07
CA VAL A 558 -12.80 -34.66 17.05
C VAL A 558 -11.83 -34.22 15.96
N LYS A 559 -11.93 -32.96 15.48
CA LYS A 559 -11.01 -32.41 14.47
C LYS A 559 -9.55 -32.44 14.93
N PHE A 560 -9.29 -32.18 16.21
CA PHE A 560 -7.94 -32.20 16.77
C PHE A 560 -7.52 -33.56 17.38
N GLY A 561 -8.36 -34.59 17.29
CA GLY A 561 -8.04 -35.91 17.84
C GLY A 561 -7.99 -35.98 19.37
N LEU A 562 -8.65 -35.05 20.07
CA LEU A 562 -8.72 -34.94 21.54
C LEU A 562 -9.81 -35.82 22.18
N GLY A 563 -10.33 -36.80 21.43
CA GLY A 563 -11.30 -37.79 21.89
C GLY A 563 -12.74 -37.51 21.45
N ALA A 564 -13.69 -37.85 22.32
CA ALA A 564 -15.11 -37.79 22.01
C ALA A 564 -15.60 -36.34 21.75
N PRO A 565 -16.70 -36.17 20.99
CA PRO A 565 -17.33 -34.87 20.77
C PRO A 565 -17.65 -34.14 22.08
N ALA A 566 -17.68 -32.80 22.02
CA ALA A 566 -18.09 -31.99 23.16
C ALA A 566 -19.52 -32.37 23.59
N SER A 567 -19.66 -32.88 24.81
CA SER A 567 -20.94 -33.32 25.38
C SER A 567 -21.01 -33.02 26.87
N GLY A 568 -21.60 -31.88 27.21
CA GLY A 568 -21.91 -31.49 28.59
C GLY A 568 -22.77 -30.23 28.64
N ASP A 569 -23.35 -29.93 29.80
CA ASP A 569 -24.27 -28.79 29.99
C ASP A 569 -23.61 -27.42 29.72
N ARG A 570 -22.27 -27.36 29.76
CA ARG A 570 -21.47 -26.17 29.48
C ARG A 570 -21.00 -26.07 28.02
N SER A 571 -21.21 -27.11 27.23
CA SER A 571 -20.83 -27.13 25.82
C SER A 571 -21.65 -26.11 25.04
N CYS A 572 -21.02 -25.53 24.02
CA CYS A 572 -21.65 -24.51 23.20
C CYS A 572 -21.04 -24.51 21.80
N ILE A 573 -21.73 -23.82 20.90
CA ILE A 573 -21.32 -23.63 19.52
C ILE A 573 -20.91 -22.17 19.36
N VAL A 574 -19.66 -21.95 18.97
CA VAL A 574 -19.16 -20.63 18.59
C VAL A 574 -19.39 -20.48 17.09
N VAL A 575 -20.23 -19.54 16.69
CA VAL A 575 -20.52 -19.25 15.28
C VAL A 575 -19.49 -18.24 14.78
N LEU A 576 -18.78 -18.64 13.74
CA LEU A 576 -17.69 -17.90 13.12
C LEU A 576 -18.09 -17.44 11.73
N ASP A 577 -17.63 -16.26 11.33
CA ASP A 577 -17.68 -15.82 9.94
C ASP A 577 -16.37 -16.22 9.25
N SER A 578 -16.48 -16.93 8.13
CA SER A 578 -15.38 -17.33 7.27
C SER A 578 -15.66 -16.89 5.84
N ASP A 579 -14.62 -16.45 5.14
CA ASP A 579 -14.70 -16.10 3.73
C ASP A 579 -14.16 -17.29 2.93
N HIS A 580 -15.05 -18.03 2.26
CA HIS A 580 -14.67 -19.21 1.49
C HIS A 580 -15.11 -19.02 0.04
N ALA A 581 -14.14 -18.98 -0.87
CA ALA A 581 -14.36 -18.74 -2.31
C ALA A 581 -15.16 -17.46 -2.63
N GLY A 582 -15.03 -16.40 -1.81
CA GLY A 582 -15.71 -15.11 -2.01
C GLY A 582 -17.18 -15.07 -1.56
N GLN A 583 -17.65 -16.10 -0.84
CA GLN A 583 -18.94 -16.09 -0.15
C GLN A 583 -18.73 -16.09 1.37
N ALA A 584 -19.42 -15.17 2.04
CA ALA A 584 -19.48 -15.12 3.49
C ALA A 584 -20.28 -16.31 4.03
N LEU A 585 -19.58 -17.29 4.58
CA LEU A 585 -20.15 -18.49 5.16
C LEU A 585 -20.05 -18.43 6.69
N SER A 586 -21.17 -18.68 7.38
CA SER A 586 -21.16 -18.87 8.83
C SER A 586 -20.98 -20.35 9.16
N ILE A 587 -19.97 -20.68 9.97
CA ILE A 587 -19.66 -22.04 10.41
C ILE A 587 -19.69 -22.07 11.94
N GLY A 588 -20.30 -23.10 12.53
CA GLY A 588 -20.28 -23.31 13.96
C GLY A 588 -19.15 -24.26 14.37
N VAL A 589 -18.42 -23.91 15.42
CA VAL A 589 -17.46 -24.82 16.06
C VAL A 589 -17.95 -25.19 17.46
N ALA A 590 -18.11 -26.50 17.71
CA ALA A 590 -18.49 -27.02 19.00
C ALA A 590 -17.27 -27.13 19.92
N VAL A 591 -17.42 -26.62 21.14
CA VAL A 591 -16.36 -26.54 22.17
C VAL A 591 -16.89 -26.98 23.54
N ASP A 592 -16.01 -27.40 24.46
CA ASP A 592 -16.44 -27.92 25.76
C ASP A 592 -17.07 -26.84 26.65
N SER A 593 -16.50 -25.64 26.64
CA SER A 593 -17.07 -24.46 27.28
C SER A 593 -16.34 -23.19 26.85
N VAL A 594 -17.06 -22.07 26.75
CA VAL A 594 -16.45 -20.74 26.62
C VAL A 594 -16.09 -20.22 28.02
N SER A 595 -14.91 -19.60 28.11
CA SER A 595 -14.33 -19.10 29.36
C SER A 595 -14.57 -17.58 29.52
N GLU A 596 -13.72 -16.75 28.92
CA GLU A 596 -13.78 -15.29 29.00
C GLU A 596 -13.16 -14.64 27.75
N VAL A 597 -13.41 -13.35 27.54
CA VAL A 597 -12.71 -12.55 26.52
C VAL A 597 -11.46 -11.96 27.16
N LEU A 598 -10.29 -12.32 26.63
CA LEU A 598 -9.00 -11.79 27.09
C LEU A 598 -8.43 -10.79 26.09
N THR A 599 -7.85 -9.71 26.60
CA THR A 599 -6.98 -8.83 25.81
C THR A 599 -5.55 -9.34 25.95
N ILE A 600 -4.95 -9.76 24.84
CA ILE A 600 -3.61 -10.35 24.79
C ILE A 600 -2.69 -9.36 24.10
N ARG A 601 -1.66 -8.90 24.81
CA ARG A 601 -0.61 -8.02 24.26
C ARG A 601 0.50 -8.83 23.61
N SER A 602 1.17 -8.27 22.62
CA SER A 602 2.37 -8.84 21.96
C SER A 602 3.44 -9.32 22.94
N SER A 603 3.64 -8.61 24.06
CA SER A 603 4.57 -9.00 25.13
C SER A 603 4.20 -10.30 25.87
N GLN A 604 2.95 -10.75 25.75
CA GLN A 604 2.43 -11.97 26.36
C GLN A 604 2.48 -13.16 25.39
N ILE A 605 2.92 -12.95 24.15
CA ILE A 605 2.87 -13.94 23.09
C ILE A 605 4.25 -14.60 22.94
N ASP A 606 4.27 -15.92 22.90
CA ASP A 606 5.44 -16.75 22.62
C ASP A 606 5.20 -17.59 21.36
N PRO A 607 6.26 -17.90 20.60
CA PRO A 607 6.14 -18.76 19.43
C PRO A 607 5.62 -20.15 19.83
N THR A 608 4.90 -20.80 18.92
CA THR A 608 4.43 -22.17 19.10
C THR A 608 5.61 -23.12 19.34
N PRO A 609 5.62 -23.91 20.42
CA PRO A 609 6.72 -24.82 20.71
C PRO A 609 6.79 -25.93 19.66
N LYS A 610 8.00 -26.22 19.16
CA LYS A 610 8.23 -27.26 18.13
C LYS A 610 8.00 -28.69 18.64
N PHE A 611 7.80 -28.89 19.94
CA PHE A 611 7.62 -30.18 20.59
C PHE A 611 6.59 -30.08 21.73
N GLY A 612 5.75 -31.11 21.90
CA GLY A 612 4.83 -31.24 23.04
C GLY A 612 3.41 -30.67 22.86
N ALA A 613 3.06 -30.15 21.69
CA ALA A 613 1.67 -29.77 21.40
C ALA A 613 0.81 -31.02 21.17
N ARG A 614 -0.35 -31.11 21.84
CA ARG A 614 -1.33 -32.21 21.65
C ARG A 614 -2.06 -32.12 20.31
N ILE A 615 -2.05 -30.95 19.69
CA ILE A 615 -2.65 -30.68 18.39
C ILE A 615 -1.55 -30.30 17.40
N ASP A 616 -1.80 -30.51 16.12
CA ASP A 616 -0.89 -30.11 15.06
C ASP A 616 -0.56 -28.61 15.16
N THR A 617 0.73 -28.28 15.19
CA THR A 617 1.22 -26.91 15.37
C THR A 617 0.82 -25.99 14.22
N ARG A 618 0.45 -26.54 13.05
CA ARG A 618 -0.09 -25.78 11.91
C ARG A 618 -1.41 -25.09 12.21
N HIS A 619 -2.18 -25.57 13.18
CA HIS A 619 -3.43 -24.95 13.63
C HIS A 619 -3.24 -23.89 14.72
N ILE A 620 -2.01 -23.65 15.17
CA ILE A 620 -1.70 -22.74 16.27
C ILE A 620 -0.92 -21.53 15.75
N LEU A 621 -1.51 -20.34 15.89
CA LEU A 621 -0.84 -19.07 15.61
C LEU A 621 0.31 -18.82 16.60
N ALA A 622 0.05 -18.95 17.90
CA ALA A 622 1.03 -18.75 18.96
C ALA A 622 0.52 -19.23 20.33
N MET A 623 1.39 -19.20 21.33
CA MET A 623 1.00 -19.31 22.74
C MET A 623 0.87 -17.93 23.38
N ALA A 624 -0.14 -17.74 24.21
CA ALA A 624 -0.33 -16.54 25.00
C ALA A 624 -0.26 -16.84 26.50
N LYS A 625 0.61 -16.12 27.22
CA LYS A 625 0.74 -16.13 28.68
C LYS A 625 -0.28 -15.17 29.29
N ALA A 626 -1.40 -15.70 29.76
CA ALA A 626 -2.37 -14.98 30.58
C ALA A 626 -2.11 -15.23 32.08
N GLU A 627 -2.69 -14.40 32.95
CA GLU A 627 -2.59 -14.56 34.41
C GLU A 627 -3.04 -15.95 34.88
N LYS A 628 -4.08 -16.52 34.24
CA LYS A 628 -4.65 -17.84 34.53
C LYS A 628 -4.06 -18.95 33.65
N GLY A 629 -2.77 -18.88 33.36
CA GLY A 629 -2.02 -19.88 32.59
C GLY A 629 -1.96 -19.63 31.08
N ILE A 630 -1.45 -20.61 30.34
CA ILE A 630 -1.17 -20.50 28.90
C ILE A 630 -2.45 -20.75 28.09
N ARG A 631 -2.61 -20.02 26.98
CA ARG A 631 -3.66 -20.20 25.96
C ARG A 631 -3.02 -20.45 24.61
N MET A 632 -3.53 -21.43 23.85
CA MET A 632 -3.11 -21.64 22.46
C MET A 632 -4.02 -20.84 21.53
N LEU A 633 -3.46 -19.87 20.81
CA LEU A 633 -4.21 -19.06 19.85
C LEU A 633 -4.33 -19.85 18.55
N LEU A 634 -5.56 -20.09 18.09
CA LEU A 634 -5.82 -20.93 16.92
C LEU A 634 -5.84 -20.11 15.64
N ASP A 635 -5.25 -20.67 14.59
CA ASP A 635 -5.45 -20.21 13.22
C ASP A 635 -6.76 -20.79 12.69
N ILE A 636 -7.87 -20.10 12.99
CA ILE A 636 -9.19 -20.63 12.68
C ILE A 636 -9.44 -20.72 11.18
N ASP A 637 -8.84 -19.84 10.37
CA ASP A 637 -8.97 -19.90 8.93
C ASP A 637 -8.29 -21.15 8.38
N HIS A 638 -7.07 -21.47 8.86
CA HIS A 638 -6.39 -22.71 8.49
C HIS A 638 -7.17 -23.96 8.94
N VAL A 639 -7.72 -23.95 10.16
CA VAL A 639 -8.55 -25.05 10.70
C VAL A 639 -9.78 -25.32 9.82
N LEU A 640 -10.37 -24.27 9.25
CA LEU A 640 -11.57 -24.35 8.40
C LEU A 640 -11.25 -24.60 6.92
N GLN A 641 -10.11 -24.12 6.41
CA GLN A 641 -9.73 -24.21 4.99
C GLN A 641 -9.27 -25.61 4.54
N GLU A 642 -8.82 -26.48 5.45
CA GLU A 642 -8.47 -27.87 5.09
C GLU A 642 -9.66 -28.69 4.54
N ASP A 643 -10.87 -28.14 4.50
CA ASP A 643 -12.09 -28.87 4.18
C ASP A 643 -12.89 -28.21 3.05
N GLU A 644 -12.44 -28.41 1.80
CA GLU A 644 -13.13 -28.00 0.56
C GLU A 644 -14.59 -28.48 0.48
N ARG A 645 -14.99 -29.44 1.34
CA ARG A 645 -16.33 -30.02 1.36
C ARG A 645 -17.33 -29.15 2.11
N LEU A 646 -16.91 -28.17 2.91
CA LEU A 646 -17.81 -27.32 3.72
C LEU A 646 -18.81 -26.54 2.87
N THR A 647 -18.46 -26.18 1.63
CA THR A 647 -19.34 -25.46 0.69
C THR A 647 -20.39 -26.35 0.02
N ARG A 648 -20.15 -27.66 -0.08
CA ARG A 648 -21.09 -28.59 -0.74
C ARG A 648 -22.41 -28.75 0.01
N TRP A 649 -22.43 -28.50 1.32
CA TRP A 649 -23.58 -28.76 2.20
C TRP A 649 -24.45 -27.53 2.49
N VAL A 650 -24.14 -26.41 1.82
CA VAL A 650 -24.81 -25.11 1.99
C VAL A 650 -25.55 -24.72 0.70
N SER A 651 -25.66 -25.64 -0.27
CA SER A 651 -26.35 -25.37 -1.53
C SER A 651 -27.88 -25.22 -1.31
N PRO A 652 -28.57 -24.36 -2.08
CA PRO A 652 -30.01 -24.13 -1.94
C PRO A 652 -30.88 -25.38 -2.15
N GLU A 653 -30.34 -26.45 -2.74
CA GLU A 653 -31.11 -27.67 -3.03
C GLU A 653 -31.38 -28.53 -1.79
N ASP A 654 -30.58 -28.38 -0.72
CA ASP A 654 -30.70 -29.17 0.51
C ASP A 654 -31.70 -28.59 1.53
N GLU A 655 -32.18 -27.35 1.34
CA GLU A 655 -33.27 -26.78 2.17
C GLU A 655 -34.60 -27.55 1.98
N ALA A 656 -34.78 -28.22 0.84
CA ALA A 656 -36.00 -28.97 0.54
C ALA A 656 -36.11 -30.34 1.26
N HIS A 657 -35.01 -30.89 1.78
CA HIS A 657 -34.98 -32.22 2.40
C HIS A 657 -34.95 -32.20 3.95
N ALA A 658 -35.00 -31.00 4.55
CA ALA A 658 -34.96 -30.80 6.00
C ALA A 658 -36.31 -30.38 6.61
N ALA A 659 -37.42 -30.52 5.89
CA ALA A 659 -38.78 -30.26 6.37
C ALA A 659 -39.41 -31.50 7.03
#